data_AF-A0A8H7HV66-F1
#
_entry.id   AF-A0A8H7HV66-F1
#
_cell.length_a   1.000
_cell.length_b   1.000
_cell.length_c   1.000
_cell.angle_alpha   90.00
_cell.angle_beta   90.00
_cell.angle_gamma   90.00
#
_symmetry.space_group_name_H-M   'P 1'
#
loop_
_entity.id
_entity.type
_entity.pdbx_description
1 polymer ?
#
loop_
_entity_poly.entity_id
_entity_poly.type
_entity_poly.pdbx_seq_one_letter_code
_entity_poly.pdbx_strand_id
1 'polypeptide(L)'
;MSPPMDVDPTHEDPQSASLSNVHQAKLQLNTRVMNAIQKRKANNPNKLFVSSRCFIGSDAATLLHILLEIHFGEDKIPMRISECHQYVLDNFELLDALSLAYTSKNYEELMDHPLMPFNQSQKLGTMKPSRIKHSLESAFKDLYVGNTAKLFINTLNQERRLSTGYAAANKPYNWSISVVQSSSMGKSRMVEEAAKMVFTIPINIREKLPEGCITYPPPDKNIRKFFLKRQSLSDKQQKVDYMIFFKFLFAKIHQVVQGRFLGATGSDLALAWVEYLNRGQNIVEVGIGQKRLYDSVIEDTEQASSVSVGISSIDHDSCYQQNFKINKGSLRDIETSMQKSCQALLELIQPDSSNQDNICLIYFDEAHLLTESVKTPDQEHEWSQYHNLRTAMASLIDYRLFFIFLSTNSRLENFAPPPTSFPSDWVVNGLRLIPSFTELPFDIYESTVLDDINILLLESVSKTKVMVGFGRALNPNKNIFDLAVDKLTASGVNDRNSNALLAVLGVRIGIAFDTTNNATYSIQSRLVESHLRVVYWIPEHQGYMHTGALSEPILAKAAAWYLNALNSGRGGIAVLGPRQLSEEFEKGLLAWGERGKIAGRLLITAAYKAALKIDWKMGARSLTGLKSVPTLNQAFANCHVFFLHFALAEDADMLSSTGLAIALVRGMALQAKDGHESIDAVIPVHIGSTTGPINPSTTSAINLQFKN
;
A
#
# COMPACT_ATOMS: atom_id res chain seq x y z
N MET A 1 72.24 57.29 6.33
CA MET A 1 73.49 56.91 5.63
C MET A 1 73.78 55.47 5.97
N SER A 2 73.96 54.65 4.94
CA SER A 2 74.62 53.34 4.98
C SER A 2 73.89 52.16 5.66
N PRO A 3 74.18 50.92 5.22
CA PRO A 3 73.25 49.80 5.15
C PRO A 3 73.75 48.61 6.03
N PRO A 4 73.65 47.32 5.66
CA PRO A 4 72.77 46.31 6.27
C PRO A 4 73.52 45.08 6.87
N MET A 5 72.72 44.07 7.25
CA MET A 5 73.05 42.66 7.59
C MET A 5 73.52 42.37 9.02
N ASP A 6 72.75 41.54 9.74
CA ASP A 6 73.09 40.11 9.83
C ASP A 6 71.89 39.25 10.31
N VAL A 7 71.96 37.97 9.95
CA VAL A 7 70.91 36.95 10.01
C VAL A 7 71.12 35.99 11.20
N ASP A 8 70.01 35.45 11.71
CA ASP A 8 69.84 34.17 12.42
C ASP A 8 69.89 34.12 13.98
N PRO A 9 69.33 33.06 14.62
CA PRO A 9 67.92 33.02 15.02
C PRO A 9 67.74 32.62 16.50
N THR A 10 66.65 33.04 17.15
CA THR A 10 66.04 32.28 18.26
C THR A 10 64.67 32.88 18.56
N HIS A 11 63.62 32.26 18.01
CA HIS A 11 62.28 32.38 18.55
C HIS A 11 61.81 30.97 18.89
N GLU A 12 61.87 30.63 20.18
CA GLU A 12 61.13 29.49 20.73
C GLU A 12 59.64 29.80 20.61
N ASP A 13 58.95 29.01 19.79
CA ASP A 13 57.50 29.15 19.58
C ASP A 13 56.73 28.38 20.67
N PRO A 14 55.79 29.02 21.40
CA PRO A 14 55.04 28.41 22.52
C PRO A 14 54.06 27.28 22.13
N GLN A 15 54.02 26.89 20.86
CA GLN A 15 53.02 25.95 20.33
C GLN A 15 53.39 24.47 20.52
N SER A 16 54.65 24.13 20.80
CA SER A 16 55.05 22.72 21.01
C SER A 16 54.59 22.17 22.37
N ALA A 17 54.44 23.03 23.38
CA ALA A 17 53.98 22.62 24.72
C ALA A 17 52.47 22.30 24.77
N SER A 18 51.62 23.01 24.01
CA SER A 18 50.16 22.82 24.04
C SER A 18 49.71 21.54 23.32
N LEU A 19 50.36 21.17 22.21
CA LEU A 19 50.11 19.92 21.49
C LEU A 19 50.54 18.69 22.30
N SER A 20 51.62 18.78 23.09
CA SER A 20 52.08 17.67 23.96
C SER A 20 51.10 17.37 25.10
N ASN A 21 50.50 18.41 25.71
CA ASN A 21 49.54 18.27 26.81
C ASN A 21 48.20 17.68 26.35
N VAL A 22 47.73 18.05 25.16
CA VAL A 22 46.50 17.51 24.58
C VAL A 22 46.68 16.02 24.23
N HIS A 23 47.83 15.63 23.67
CA HIS A 23 48.09 14.23 23.35
C HIS A 23 48.29 13.34 24.60
N GLN A 24 48.90 13.87 25.67
CA GLN A 24 48.99 13.18 26.97
C GLN A 24 47.63 13.00 27.65
N ALA A 25 46.75 14.01 27.63
CA ALA A 25 45.39 13.89 28.18
C ALA A 25 44.54 12.85 27.41
N LYS A 26 44.75 12.76 26.08
CA LYS A 26 44.09 11.79 25.19
C LYS A 26 44.52 10.34 25.46
N LEU A 27 45.81 10.10 25.67
CA LEU A 27 46.32 8.77 26.03
C LEU A 27 45.82 8.30 27.41
N GLN A 28 45.61 9.24 28.34
CA GLN A 28 45.06 8.96 29.66
C GLN A 28 43.58 8.53 29.61
N LEU A 29 42.76 9.08 28.70
CA LEU A 29 41.34 8.70 28.55
C LEU A 29 41.18 7.24 28.10
N ASN A 30 41.84 6.86 26.99
CA ASN A 30 41.76 5.48 26.47
C ASN A 30 42.23 4.46 27.52
N THR A 31 43.29 4.78 28.27
CA THR A 31 43.79 3.94 29.36
C THR A 31 42.75 3.78 30.49
N ARG A 32 42.07 4.86 30.88
CA ARG A 32 41.02 4.83 31.91
C ARG A 32 39.81 4.00 31.48
N VAL A 33 39.35 4.15 30.24
CA VAL A 33 38.23 3.36 29.69
C VAL A 33 38.60 1.87 29.68
N MET A 34 39.80 1.53 29.19
CA MET A 34 40.26 0.13 29.14
C MET A 34 40.40 -0.50 30.54
N ASN A 35 40.91 0.24 31.52
CA ASN A 35 40.99 -0.24 32.91
C ASN A 35 39.59 -0.45 33.53
N ALA A 36 38.63 0.43 33.22
CA ALA A 36 37.24 0.28 33.68
C ALA A 36 36.55 -0.94 33.05
N ILE A 37 36.78 -1.20 31.76
CA ILE A 37 36.31 -2.41 31.08
C ILE A 37 36.89 -3.66 31.73
N GLN A 38 38.20 -3.68 32.03
CA GLN A 38 38.84 -4.81 32.71
C GLN A 38 38.27 -5.06 34.11
N LYS A 39 38.02 -3.99 34.88
CA LYS A 39 37.38 -4.07 36.21
C LYS A 39 35.96 -4.66 36.11
N ARG A 40 35.16 -4.24 35.12
CA ARG A 40 33.80 -4.78 34.90
C ARG A 40 33.83 -6.24 34.42
N LYS A 41 34.82 -6.62 33.62
CA LYS A 41 35.04 -8.00 33.17
C LYS A 41 35.45 -8.92 34.32
N ALA A 42 36.31 -8.47 35.24
CA ALA A 42 36.69 -9.23 36.43
C ALA A 42 35.50 -9.55 37.34
N ASN A 43 34.52 -8.65 37.42
CA ASN A 43 33.32 -8.85 38.22
C ASN A 43 32.26 -9.74 37.53
N ASN A 44 32.32 -9.95 36.20
CA ASN A 44 31.35 -10.74 35.42
C ASN A 44 32.02 -11.46 34.22
N PRO A 45 32.93 -12.42 34.45
CA PRO A 45 33.85 -12.96 33.42
C PRO A 45 33.17 -13.69 32.25
N ASN A 46 31.93 -14.16 32.44
CA ASN A 46 31.20 -14.96 31.44
C ASN A 46 30.01 -14.23 30.78
N LYS A 47 29.81 -12.92 31.03
CA LYS A 47 28.62 -12.20 30.53
C LYS A 47 28.90 -10.89 29.77
N LEU A 48 30.04 -10.24 29.99
CA LEU A 48 30.36 -8.95 29.38
C LEU A 48 31.78 -8.95 28.80
N PHE A 49 31.94 -8.40 27.60
CA PHE A 49 33.21 -8.26 26.89
C PHE A 49 33.96 -9.59 26.72
N VAL A 50 33.21 -10.65 26.37
CA VAL A 50 33.70 -12.04 26.31
C VAL A 50 34.75 -12.23 25.21
N SER A 51 34.62 -11.56 24.06
CA SER A 51 35.59 -11.60 22.96
C SER A 51 35.67 -10.26 22.22
N SER A 52 36.86 -9.92 21.68
CA SER A 52 37.02 -8.75 20.79
C SER A 52 36.30 -8.90 19.45
N ARG A 53 35.84 -10.11 19.11
CA ARG A 53 35.07 -10.40 17.87
C ARG A 53 33.56 -10.48 18.09
N CYS A 54 33.09 -10.33 19.33
CA CYS A 54 31.68 -10.46 19.68
C CYS A 54 31.30 -9.32 20.65
N PHE A 55 30.83 -8.21 20.07
CA PHE A 55 30.35 -7.03 20.79
C PHE A 55 28.82 -6.97 20.65
N ILE A 56 28.10 -7.32 21.71
CA ILE A 56 26.63 -7.41 21.70
C ILE A 56 26.00 -6.20 22.40
N GLY A 57 24.67 -6.03 22.29
CA GLY A 57 23.96 -4.86 22.83
C GLY A 57 24.16 -4.60 24.33
N SER A 58 24.45 -5.64 25.13
CA SER A 58 24.81 -5.49 26.55
C SER A 58 26.22 -4.92 26.76
N ASP A 59 27.17 -5.22 25.86
CA ASP A 59 28.53 -4.67 25.89
C ASP A 59 28.51 -3.19 25.52
N ALA A 60 27.70 -2.83 24.51
CA ALA A 60 27.50 -1.45 24.08
C ALA A 60 26.88 -0.58 25.18
N ALA A 61 25.82 -1.08 25.83
CA ALA A 61 25.18 -0.39 26.94
C ALA A 61 26.14 -0.16 28.12
N THR A 62 26.95 -1.18 28.43
CA THR A 62 27.95 -1.11 29.51
C THR A 62 29.10 -0.16 29.14
N LEU A 63 29.55 -0.17 27.90
CA LEU A 63 30.59 0.74 27.41
C LEU A 63 30.12 2.19 27.44
N LEU A 64 28.90 2.47 26.96
CA LEU A 64 28.31 3.81 27.05
C LEU A 64 28.22 4.27 28.51
N HIS A 65 27.79 3.40 29.41
CA HIS A 65 27.73 3.71 30.84
C HIS A 65 29.12 4.04 31.42
N ILE A 66 30.17 3.29 31.06
CA ILE A 66 31.56 3.58 31.47
C ILE A 66 32.00 4.95 30.97
N LEU A 67 31.65 5.33 29.73
CA LEU A 67 32.00 6.63 29.17
C LEU A 67 31.28 7.77 29.90
N LEU A 68 30.01 7.59 30.26
CA LEU A 68 29.25 8.55 31.06
C LEU A 68 29.81 8.69 32.48
N GLU A 69 30.20 7.56 33.10
CA GLU A 69 30.86 7.50 34.41
C GLU A 69 32.19 8.27 34.41
N ILE A 70 32.98 8.13 33.34
CA ILE A 70 34.25 8.86 33.18
C ILE A 70 34.03 10.35 32.91
N HIS A 71 32.98 10.71 32.16
CA HIS A 71 32.68 12.11 31.82
C HIS A 71 32.09 12.91 32.99
N PHE A 72 31.13 12.35 33.72
CA PHE A 72 30.39 13.04 34.78
C PHE A 72 30.89 12.74 36.21
N GLY A 73 31.68 11.67 36.39
CA GLY A 73 32.06 11.13 37.68
C GLY A 73 31.03 10.13 38.24
N GLU A 74 31.49 9.19 39.06
CA GLU A 74 30.68 8.05 39.57
C GLU A 74 29.39 8.49 40.28
N ASP A 75 29.37 9.65 40.93
CA ASP A 75 28.23 10.14 41.73
C ASP A 75 27.17 10.93 40.91
N LYS A 76 27.40 11.18 39.62
CA LYS A 76 26.55 12.07 38.78
C LYS A 76 26.17 11.48 37.42
N ILE A 77 26.17 10.15 37.30
CA ILE A 77 25.86 9.46 36.04
C ILE A 77 24.39 9.73 35.66
N PRO A 78 24.11 10.30 34.47
CA PRO A 78 22.77 10.72 34.10
C PRO A 78 21.84 9.55 33.71
N MET A 79 22.39 8.36 33.47
CA MET A 79 21.62 7.20 33.02
C MET A 79 22.13 5.89 33.64
N ARG A 80 21.21 5.01 34.00
CA ARG A 80 21.51 3.63 34.46
C ARG A 80 21.85 2.73 33.26
N ILE A 81 22.50 1.59 33.49
CA ILE A 81 22.87 0.63 32.41
C ILE A 81 21.66 0.20 31.57
N SER A 82 20.48 -0.01 32.18
CA SER A 82 19.26 -0.35 31.45
C SER A 82 18.76 0.78 30.54
N GLU A 83 18.95 2.03 30.97
CA GLU A 83 18.61 3.22 30.17
C GLU A 83 19.65 3.44 29.06
N CYS A 84 20.94 3.18 29.32
CA CYS A 84 21.96 3.13 28.28
C CYS A 84 21.64 2.06 27.22
N HIS A 85 21.09 0.91 27.62
CA HIS A 85 20.69 -0.13 26.69
C HIS A 85 19.57 0.36 25.76
N GLN A 86 18.51 0.94 26.32
CA GLN A 86 17.42 1.50 25.51
C GLN A 86 17.92 2.65 24.63
N TYR A 87 18.77 3.53 25.17
CA TYR A 87 19.33 4.66 24.42
C TYR A 87 20.17 4.22 23.22
N VAL A 88 20.97 3.16 23.36
CA VAL A 88 21.75 2.58 22.25
C VAL A 88 20.83 1.91 21.22
N LEU A 89 19.74 1.27 21.64
CA LEU A 89 18.72 0.74 20.72
C LEU A 89 17.99 1.85 19.95
N ASP A 90 17.74 2.98 20.59
CA ASP A 90 17.10 4.13 19.96
C ASP A 90 18.07 4.90 19.05
N ASN A 91 19.39 4.68 19.19
CA ASN A 91 20.45 5.38 18.46
C ASN A 91 21.49 4.39 17.89
N PHE A 92 21.09 3.55 16.92
CA PHE A 92 21.95 2.50 16.36
C PHE A 92 23.28 3.00 15.74
N GLU A 93 23.37 4.24 15.25
CA GLU A 93 24.66 4.81 14.79
C GLU A 93 25.68 4.91 15.94
N LEU A 94 25.21 5.15 17.16
CA LEU A 94 26.05 5.14 18.36
C LEU A 94 26.52 3.71 18.69
N LEU A 95 25.72 2.68 18.40
CA LEU A 95 26.12 1.29 18.58
C LEU A 95 27.32 0.93 17.69
N ASP A 96 27.27 1.31 16.41
CA ASP A 96 28.37 1.09 15.46
C ASP A 96 29.63 1.86 15.89
N ALA A 97 29.48 3.11 16.35
CA ALA A 97 30.58 3.91 16.86
C ALA A 97 31.20 3.32 18.16
N LEU A 98 30.38 2.84 19.10
CA LEU A 98 30.81 2.14 20.31
C LEU A 98 31.57 0.85 19.99
N SER A 99 31.06 0.07 19.05
CA SER A 99 31.68 -1.19 18.59
C SER A 99 33.02 -0.95 17.90
N LEU A 100 33.08 0.08 17.04
CA LEU A 100 34.30 0.48 16.35
C LEU A 100 35.34 1.00 17.34
N ALA A 101 34.95 1.86 18.28
CA ALA A 101 35.81 2.37 19.35
C ALA A 101 36.37 1.25 20.23
N TYR A 102 35.53 0.27 20.58
CA TYR A 102 35.96 -0.91 21.34
C TYR A 102 36.97 -1.77 20.58
N THR A 103 36.72 -2.03 19.30
CA THR A 103 37.58 -2.89 18.46
C THR A 103 38.92 -2.23 18.16
N SER A 104 38.90 -0.93 17.86
CA SER A 104 40.09 -0.11 17.59
C SER A 104 40.83 0.34 18.86
N LYS A 105 40.19 0.20 20.03
CA LYS A 105 40.64 0.75 21.33
C LYS A 105 40.84 2.27 21.31
N ASN A 106 40.13 2.97 20.42
CA ASN A 106 40.14 4.43 20.32
C ASN A 106 38.77 4.98 20.73
N TYR A 107 38.67 5.48 21.97
CA TYR A 107 37.43 6.04 22.53
C TYR A 107 37.40 7.56 22.49
N GLU A 108 38.44 8.20 21.95
CA GLU A 108 38.56 9.65 21.89
C GLU A 108 37.55 10.26 20.92
N GLU A 109 37.55 9.78 19.68
CA GLU A 109 36.64 10.25 18.62
C GLU A 109 35.16 10.00 18.98
N LEU A 110 34.91 9.03 19.86
CA LEU A 110 33.57 8.71 20.32
C LEU A 110 33.01 9.77 21.28
N MET A 111 33.85 10.48 22.06
CA MET A 111 33.38 11.49 23.00
C MET A 111 32.75 12.70 22.29
N ASP A 112 33.24 13.02 21.10
CA ASP A 112 32.72 14.12 20.27
C ASP A 112 31.56 13.67 19.35
N HIS A 113 31.13 12.40 19.45
CA HIS A 113 30.07 11.88 18.61
C HIS A 113 28.74 12.63 18.87
N PRO A 114 28.01 13.05 17.81
CA PRO A 114 26.83 13.91 17.94
C PRO A 114 25.66 13.26 18.69
N LEU A 115 25.65 11.92 18.78
CA LEU A 115 24.68 11.14 19.54
C LEU A 115 25.15 10.79 20.95
N MET A 116 26.28 11.32 21.44
CA MET A 116 26.63 11.17 22.86
C MET A 116 25.61 11.93 23.71
N PRO A 117 25.09 11.33 24.80
CA PRO A 117 24.03 11.92 25.61
C PRO A 117 24.32 13.34 26.13
N PHE A 118 25.58 13.64 26.43
CA PHE A 118 26.00 14.95 26.90
C PHE A 118 26.16 16.02 25.79
N ASN A 119 26.17 15.61 24.52
CA ASN A 119 26.21 16.53 23.37
C ASN A 119 24.80 16.91 22.89
N GLN A 120 23.75 16.20 23.29
CA GLN A 120 22.37 16.44 22.86
C GLN A 120 21.67 17.59 23.60
N SER A 121 22.16 17.99 24.78
CA SER A 121 21.52 19.02 25.62
C SER A 121 21.76 20.48 25.17
N GLN A 122 22.55 20.72 24.11
CA GLN A 122 22.78 22.06 23.57
C GLN A 122 21.83 22.51 22.42
N LYS A 123 20.82 21.71 22.04
CA LYS A 123 19.88 22.03 20.94
C LYS A 123 18.42 22.25 21.36
N LEU A 124 18.13 22.59 22.62
CA LEU A 124 16.77 22.90 23.06
C LEU A 124 16.49 24.41 23.01
N GLY A 125 16.31 24.93 21.80
CA GLY A 125 16.03 26.35 21.58
C GLY A 125 15.45 26.61 20.19
N THR A 126 14.31 25.99 19.88
CA THR A 126 13.30 26.43 18.88
C THR A 126 12.24 25.33 18.70
N MET A 127 11.33 25.20 19.67
CA MET A 127 10.07 24.47 19.42
C MET A 127 9.18 25.34 18.54
N LYS A 128 9.19 25.08 17.23
CA LYS A 128 8.05 25.39 16.36
C LYS A 128 6.95 24.35 16.60
N PRO A 129 5.66 24.73 16.51
CA PRO A 129 4.55 23.83 16.81
C PRO A 129 4.58 22.63 15.87
N SER A 130 4.58 21.43 16.47
CA SER A 130 4.63 20.14 15.81
C SER A 130 3.40 19.94 14.93
N ARG A 131 3.57 20.08 13.61
CA ARG A 131 2.74 19.35 12.65
C ARG A 131 3.16 17.89 12.76
N ILE A 132 2.33 17.04 13.37
CA ILE A 132 2.44 15.59 13.24
C ILE A 132 2.29 15.29 11.73
N LYS A 133 3.40 15.05 11.05
CA LYS A 133 3.41 14.55 9.67
C LYS A 133 3.28 13.02 9.78
N HIS A 134 2.06 12.50 9.68
CA HIS A 134 1.88 11.09 9.30
C HIS A 134 2.46 10.93 7.89
N SER A 135 3.65 10.33 7.77
CA SER A 135 4.22 9.97 6.47
C SER A 135 3.57 8.68 5.96
N LEU A 136 3.51 8.47 4.64
CA LEU A 136 3.10 7.15 4.09
C LEU A 136 3.87 6.00 4.74
N GLU A 137 5.16 6.19 4.99
CA GLU A 137 6.01 5.21 5.66
C GLU A 137 5.53 4.88 7.08
N SER A 138 5.14 5.88 7.88
CA SER A 138 4.61 5.63 9.24
C SER A 138 3.38 4.73 9.22
N ALA A 139 2.45 4.94 8.28
CA ALA A 139 1.26 4.10 8.17
C ALA A 139 1.53 2.67 7.70
N PHE A 140 2.72 2.38 7.16
CA PHE A 140 3.15 1.00 6.87
C PHE A 140 3.86 0.35 8.06
N LYS A 141 4.43 1.15 8.97
CA LYS A 141 5.06 0.70 10.22
C LYS A 141 4.08 0.52 11.37
N ASP A 142 2.97 1.27 11.37
CA ASP A 142 1.91 1.15 12.37
C ASP A 142 1.36 -0.28 12.43
N LEU A 143 0.80 -0.69 13.57
CA LEU A 143 0.24 -2.03 13.75
C LEU A 143 -0.80 -2.37 12.67
N TYR A 144 -0.73 -3.57 12.09
CA TYR A 144 -1.73 -4.04 11.13
C TYR A 144 -3.03 -4.36 11.87
N VAL A 145 -4.15 -3.83 11.36
CA VAL A 145 -5.48 -4.04 11.95
C VAL A 145 -6.28 -4.98 11.06
N GLY A 146 -6.89 -6.01 11.66
CA GLY A 146 -7.70 -7.01 10.99
C GLY A 146 -6.94 -8.30 10.65
N ASN A 147 -7.63 -9.24 10.01
CA ASN A 147 -7.12 -10.59 9.73
C ASN A 147 -6.98 -10.90 8.23
N THR A 148 -7.10 -9.89 7.36
CA THR A 148 -7.14 -10.10 5.91
C THR A 148 -5.86 -10.73 5.36
N ALA A 149 -4.68 -10.39 5.90
CA ALA A 149 -3.42 -11.04 5.51
C ALA A 149 -3.44 -12.57 5.74
N LYS A 150 -3.99 -13.01 6.88
CA LYS A 150 -4.16 -14.44 7.20
C LYS A 150 -5.24 -15.09 6.32
N LEU A 151 -6.36 -14.40 6.10
CA LEU A 151 -7.39 -14.84 5.17
C LEU A 151 -6.80 -15.06 3.78
N PHE A 152 -6.01 -14.11 3.29
CA PHE A 152 -5.36 -14.19 1.99
C PHE A 152 -4.44 -15.41 1.88
N ILE A 153 -3.55 -15.63 2.85
CA ILE A 153 -2.68 -16.85 2.89
C ILE A 153 -3.53 -18.12 2.86
N ASN A 154 -4.59 -18.18 3.68
CA ASN A 154 -5.48 -19.34 3.73
C ASN A 154 -6.16 -19.58 2.38
N THR A 155 -6.61 -18.54 1.68
CA THR A 155 -7.18 -18.64 0.33
C THR A 155 -6.18 -19.22 -0.66
N LEU A 156 -4.92 -18.72 -0.67
CA LEU A 156 -3.89 -19.25 -1.59
C LEU A 156 -3.57 -20.73 -1.31
N ASN A 157 -3.53 -21.12 -0.04
CA ASN A 157 -3.30 -22.50 0.36
C ASN A 157 -4.50 -23.40 0.01
N GLN A 158 -5.72 -22.90 0.20
CA GLN A 158 -6.94 -23.61 -0.19
C GLN A 158 -6.98 -23.86 -1.69
N GLU A 159 -6.66 -22.85 -2.52
CA GLU A 159 -6.60 -23.03 -3.98
C GLU A 159 -5.62 -24.12 -4.40
N ARG A 160 -4.46 -24.20 -3.74
CA ARG A 160 -3.48 -25.26 -4.00
C ARG A 160 -4.02 -26.65 -3.64
N ARG A 161 -4.59 -26.78 -2.45
CA ARG A 161 -5.15 -28.05 -1.94
C ARG A 161 -6.36 -28.51 -2.76
N LEU A 162 -7.16 -27.59 -3.30
CA LEU A 162 -8.28 -27.93 -4.17
C LEU A 162 -7.84 -28.54 -5.49
N SER A 163 -6.64 -28.27 -5.98
CA SER A 163 -6.14 -28.88 -7.22
C SER A 163 -5.44 -30.23 -7.01
N THR A 164 -5.12 -30.63 -5.77
CA THR A 164 -4.52 -31.94 -5.50
C THR A 164 -5.60 -33.03 -5.50
N GLY A 165 -5.61 -33.87 -6.54
CA GLY A 165 -6.52 -35.02 -6.66
C GLY A 165 -7.57 -34.95 -7.78
N TYR A 166 -7.65 -33.85 -8.52
CA TYR A 166 -8.55 -33.75 -9.69
C TYR A 166 -7.86 -34.11 -11.01
N ALA A 167 -8.67 -34.48 -12.02
CA ALA A 167 -8.21 -34.74 -13.39
C ALA A 167 -7.45 -33.53 -13.97
N ALA A 168 -6.56 -33.76 -14.96
CA ALA A 168 -5.71 -32.73 -15.56
C ALA A 168 -6.48 -31.47 -16.02
N ALA A 169 -7.76 -31.62 -16.40
CA ALA A 169 -8.66 -30.53 -16.77
C ALA A 169 -8.89 -29.47 -15.66
N ASN A 170 -8.68 -29.81 -14.40
CA ASN A 170 -8.92 -28.92 -13.25
C ASN A 170 -7.65 -28.29 -12.67
N LYS A 171 -6.49 -28.53 -13.28
CA LYS A 171 -5.25 -27.87 -12.87
C LYS A 171 -5.18 -26.46 -13.48
N PRO A 172 -4.72 -25.46 -12.72
CA PRO A 172 -4.48 -24.14 -13.27
C PRO A 172 -3.27 -24.16 -14.20
N TYR A 173 -3.25 -23.27 -15.20
CA TYR A 173 -2.11 -23.11 -16.12
C TYR A 173 -0.82 -22.73 -15.39
N ASN A 174 -0.93 -21.87 -14.38
CA ASN A 174 0.13 -21.51 -13.44
C ASN A 174 -0.49 -21.09 -12.10
N TRP A 175 0.30 -21.11 -11.02
CA TRP A 175 -0.14 -20.64 -9.70
C TRP A 175 -0.05 -19.12 -9.62
N SER A 176 -1.02 -18.42 -10.21
CA SER A 176 -1.10 -16.96 -10.13
C SER A 176 -2.50 -16.46 -9.78
N ILE A 177 -2.56 -15.36 -9.03
CA ILE A 177 -3.79 -14.66 -8.66
C ILE A 177 -3.62 -13.16 -8.81
N SER A 178 -4.70 -12.47 -9.18
CA SER A 178 -4.79 -11.01 -9.14
C SER A 178 -5.53 -10.56 -7.88
N VAL A 179 -4.96 -9.59 -7.16
CA VAL A 179 -5.66 -8.87 -6.10
C VAL A 179 -6.23 -7.61 -6.73
N VAL A 180 -7.54 -7.58 -6.94
CA VAL A 180 -8.21 -6.49 -7.66
C VAL A 180 -9.10 -5.70 -6.72
N GLN A 181 -8.69 -4.47 -6.50
CA GLN A 181 -9.47 -3.51 -5.73
C GLN A 181 -8.95 -2.10 -6.00
N SER A 182 -9.77 -1.09 -5.70
CA SER A 182 -9.38 0.30 -5.90
C SER A 182 -8.15 0.74 -5.08
N SER A 183 -7.58 1.89 -5.43
CA SER A 183 -6.46 2.48 -4.69
C SER A 183 -6.84 2.76 -3.22
N SER A 184 -5.85 2.66 -2.33
CA SER A 184 -5.98 2.88 -0.87
C SER A 184 -6.80 1.83 -0.10
N MET A 185 -7.09 0.68 -0.70
CA MET A 185 -7.77 -0.44 -0.02
C MET A 185 -6.81 -1.36 0.74
N GLY A 186 -5.52 -1.02 0.82
CA GLY A 186 -4.54 -1.77 1.60
C GLY A 186 -3.94 -3.02 0.92
N LYS A 187 -4.01 -3.14 -0.42
CA LYS A 187 -3.43 -4.27 -1.18
C LYS A 187 -1.96 -4.56 -0.81
N SER A 188 -1.06 -3.60 -1.02
CA SER A 188 0.37 -3.77 -0.73
C SER A 188 0.59 -4.02 0.77
N ARG A 189 -0.17 -3.33 1.64
CA ARG A 189 -0.08 -3.51 3.09
C ARG A 189 -0.50 -4.91 3.56
N MET A 190 -1.54 -5.50 2.96
CA MET A 190 -1.98 -6.87 3.23
C MET A 190 -0.91 -7.88 2.85
N VAL A 191 -0.28 -7.73 1.67
CA VAL A 191 0.76 -8.67 1.22
C VAL A 191 2.07 -8.50 1.98
N GLU A 192 2.45 -7.28 2.37
CA GLU A 192 3.59 -7.05 3.27
C GLU A 192 3.35 -7.66 4.66
N GLU A 193 2.12 -7.64 5.16
CA GLU A 193 1.79 -8.34 6.41
C GLU A 193 1.81 -9.86 6.22
N ALA A 194 1.32 -10.38 5.09
CA ALA A 194 1.41 -11.80 4.75
C ALA A 194 2.88 -12.27 4.61
N ALA A 195 3.77 -11.38 4.13
CA ALA A 195 5.20 -11.65 3.98
C ALA A 195 5.93 -11.89 5.31
N LYS A 196 5.34 -11.47 6.44
CA LYS A 196 5.84 -11.79 7.78
C LYS A 196 5.54 -13.22 8.22
N MET A 197 4.62 -13.91 7.55
CA MET A 197 4.18 -15.26 7.90
C MET A 197 4.67 -16.32 6.92
N VAL A 198 4.81 -15.96 5.64
CA VAL A 198 5.26 -16.85 4.56
C VAL A 198 6.40 -16.16 3.81
N PHE A 199 7.46 -16.92 3.50
CA PHE A 199 8.62 -16.38 2.78
C PHE A 199 8.17 -15.73 1.46
N THR A 200 8.49 -14.45 1.26
CA THR A 200 7.91 -13.65 0.17
C THR A 200 8.96 -12.82 -0.56
N ILE A 201 8.87 -12.79 -1.89
CA ILE A 201 9.75 -12.03 -2.78
C ILE A 201 8.96 -10.83 -3.35
N PRO A 202 9.19 -9.60 -2.86
CA PRO A 202 8.45 -8.41 -3.27
C PRO A 202 9.05 -7.77 -4.52
N ILE A 203 8.28 -7.60 -5.59
CA ILE A 203 8.73 -6.91 -6.81
C ILE A 203 7.78 -5.74 -7.10
N ASN A 204 8.24 -4.50 -6.95
CA ASN A 204 7.46 -3.31 -7.28
C ASN A 204 7.99 -2.66 -8.57
N ILE A 205 7.21 -2.69 -9.65
CA ILE A 205 7.61 -2.15 -10.96
C ILE A 205 6.89 -0.86 -11.34
N ARG A 206 6.34 -0.13 -10.36
CA ARG A 206 5.61 1.14 -10.58
C ARG A 206 6.36 2.09 -11.50
N GLU A 207 5.65 2.70 -12.43
CA GLU A 207 6.19 3.72 -13.33
C GLU A 207 6.79 4.94 -12.59
N LYS A 208 7.56 5.76 -13.31
CA LYS A 208 8.14 6.98 -12.73
C LYS A 208 7.02 8.01 -12.59
N LEU A 209 6.69 8.35 -11.35
CA LEU A 209 5.66 9.35 -11.07
C LEU A 209 6.15 10.78 -11.39
N PRO A 210 5.21 11.71 -11.67
CA PRO A 210 5.50 13.14 -11.75
C PRO A 210 6.14 13.69 -10.48
N GLU A 211 6.86 14.81 -10.60
CA GLU A 211 7.47 15.49 -9.44
C GLU A 211 6.42 15.87 -8.38
N GLY A 212 6.73 15.60 -7.12
CA GLY A 212 5.84 15.86 -5.97
C GLY A 212 4.82 14.75 -5.65
N CYS A 213 4.70 13.72 -6.48
CA CYS A 213 3.91 12.53 -6.18
C CYS A 213 4.73 11.50 -5.40
N ILE A 214 4.31 11.21 -4.16
CA ILE A 214 4.97 10.24 -3.28
C ILE A 214 4.09 9.00 -3.17
N THR A 215 4.69 7.81 -3.32
CA THR A 215 4.04 6.52 -3.11
C THR A 215 4.93 5.61 -2.27
N TYR A 216 4.31 4.62 -1.63
CA TYR A 216 5.00 3.64 -0.82
C TYR A 216 4.32 2.26 -1.01
N PRO A 217 5.07 1.15 -1.07
CA PRO A 217 6.54 1.08 -1.05
C PRO A 217 7.18 1.69 -2.33
N PRO A 218 8.46 2.10 -2.27
CA PRO A 218 9.20 2.62 -3.42
C PRO A 218 9.45 1.54 -4.49
N PRO A 219 9.60 1.92 -5.78
CA PRO A 219 9.76 0.96 -6.87
C PRO A 219 11.18 0.40 -7.01
N ASP A 220 11.27 -0.84 -7.46
CA ASP A 220 12.49 -1.53 -7.91
C ASP A 220 12.91 -1.03 -9.30
N LYS A 221 13.57 0.12 -9.32
CA LYS A 221 13.92 0.86 -10.55
C LYS A 221 14.65 0.01 -11.59
N ASN A 222 15.55 -0.88 -11.15
CA ASN A 222 16.35 -1.72 -12.06
C ASN A 222 15.56 -2.91 -12.61
N ILE A 223 14.70 -3.54 -11.81
CA ILE A 223 13.76 -4.56 -12.30
C ILE A 223 12.78 -3.93 -13.30
N ARG A 224 12.22 -2.76 -12.98
CA ARG A 224 11.35 -2.03 -13.91
C ARG A 224 12.05 -1.76 -15.24
N LYS A 225 13.30 -1.28 -15.20
CA LYS A 225 14.11 -1.04 -16.39
C LYS A 225 14.35 -2.32 -17.18
N PHE A 226 14.57 -3.44 -16.50
CA PHE A 226 14.72 -4.76 -17.13
C PHE A 226 13.49 -5.14 -17.95
N PHE A 227 12.27 -5.01 -17.39
CA PHE A 227 11.04 -5.28 -18.14
C PHE A 227 10.82 -4.28 -19.28
N LEU A 228 11.02 -2.98 -19.05
CA LEU A 228 10.83 -1.95 -20.09
C LEU A 228 11.71 -2.18 -21.34
N LYS A 229 12.98 -2.59 -21.16
CA LYS A 229 13.88 -2.89 -22.29
C LYS A 229 13.39 -4.06 -23.15
N ARG A 230 12.56 -4.93 -22.59
CA ARG A 230 12.08 -6.17 -23.24
C ARG A 230 10.73 -6.00 -23.91
N GLN A 231 10.08 -4.85 -23.72
CA GLN A 231 8.74 -4.58 -24.24
C GLN A 231 8.67 -4.69 -25.77
N SER A 232 9.75 -4.39 -26.48
CA SER A 232 9.82 -4.44 -27.95
C SER A 232 10.48 -5.71 -28.50
N LEU A 233 10.84 -6.68 -27.65
CA LEU A 233 11.49 -7.92 -28.10
C LEU A 233 10.43 -8.96 -28.50
N SER A 234 10.81 -9.92 -29.34
CA SER A 234 9.95 -11.04 -29.72
C SER A 234 9.49 -11.84 -28.51
N ASP A 235 8.34 -12.49 -28.61
CA ASP A 235 7.73 -13.25 -27.51
C ASP A 235 8.64 -14.38 -27.03
N LYS A 236 9.34 -15.01 -27.99
CA LYS A 236 10.33 -16.04 -27.71
C LYS A 236 11.51 -15.49 -26.90
N GLN A 237 12.02 -14.31 -27.23
CA GLN A 237 13.11 -13.66 -26.48
C GLN A 237 12.66 -13.25 -25.08
N GLN A 238 11.47 -12.64 -24.96
CA GLN A 238 10.92 -12.24 -23.66
C GLN A 238 10.78 -13.45 -22.74
N LYS A 239 10.23 -14.56 -23.24
CA LYS A 239 10.10 -15.80 -22.48
C LYS A 239 11.44 -16.31 -21.95
N VAL A 240 12.47 -16.32 -22.80
CA VAL A 240 13.82 -16.76 -22.44
C VAL A 240 14.40 -15.87 -21.34
N ASP A 241 14.33 -14.56 -21.52
CA ASP A 241 14.84 -13.60 -20.57
C ASP A 241 14.14 -13.70 -19.21
N TYR A 242 12.83 -13.95 -19.18
CA TYR A 242 12.10 -14.15 -17.92
C TYR A 242 12.47 -15.46 -17.23
N MET A 243 12.75 -16.53 -17.97
CA MET A 243 13.26 -17.77 -17.38
C MET A 243 14.67 -17.60 -16.80
N ILE A 244 15.54 -16.88 -17.51
CA ILE A 244 16.89 -16.54 -17.03
C ILE A 244 16.78 -15.64 -15.78
N PHE A 245 15.90 -14.65 -15.79
CA PHE A 245 15.62 -13.80 -14.62
C PHE A 245 15.20 -14.62 -13.41
N PHE A 246 14.22 -15.52 -13.55
CA PHE A 246 13.79 -16.37 -12.43
C PHE A 246 14.89 -17.30 -11.94
N LYS A 247 15.69 -17.88 -12.84
CA LYS A 247 16.86 -18.69 -12.46
C LYS A 247 17.78 -17.92 -11.53
N PHE A 248 18.21 -16.72 -11.92
CA PHE A 248 19.13 -15.92 -11.10
C PHE A 248 18.47 -15.35 -9.86
N LEU A 249 17.19 -14.99 -9.92
CA LEU A 249 16.41 -14.58 -8.76
C LEU A 249 16.47 -15.68 -7.68
N PHE A 250 16.14 -16.93 -8.03
CA PHE A 250 16.18 -18.03 -7.08
C PHE A 250 17.59 -18.34 -6.58
N ALA A 251 18.58 -18.36 -7.47
CA ALA A 251 19.96 -18.66 -7.11
C ALA A 251 20.57 -17.60 -6.15
N LYS A 252 20.33 -16.31 -6.40
CA LYS A 252 20.83 -15.23 -5.53
C LYS A 252 20.12 -15.20 -4.19
N ILE A 253 18.81 -15.43 -4.17
CA ILE A 253 18.06 -15.54 -2.91
C ILE A 253 18.58 -16.72 -2.09
N HIS A 254 18.79 -17.88 -2.73
CA HIS A 254 19.37 -19.05 -2.06
C HIS A 254 20.72 -18.71 -1.40
N GLN A 255 21.62 -18.03 -2.12
CA GLN A 255 22.91 -17.59 -1.57
C GLN A 255 22.75 -16.68 -0.35
N VAL A 256 21.81 -15.73 -0.40
CA VAL A 256 21.55 -14.83 0.73
C VAL A 256 20.99 -15.59 1.92
N VAL A 257 20.00 -16.48 1.70
CA VAL A 257 19.37 -17.27 2.75
C VAL A 257 20.38 -18.21 3.41
N GLN A 258 21.17 -18.92 2.60
CA GLN A 258 22.20 -19.84 3.09
C GLN A 258 23.29 -19.11 3.89
N GLY A 259 23.69 -17.91 3.46
CA GLY A 259 24.75 -17.15 4.09
C GLY A 259 24.34 -16.35 5.34
N ARG A 260 23.04 -16.06 5.53
CA ARG A 260 22.58 -15.13 6.58
C ARG A 260 21.53 -15.69 7.54
N PHE A 261 20.73 -16.67 7.12
CA PHE A 261 19.57 -17.14 7.87
C PHE A 261 19.61 -18.65 8.13
N LEU A 262 20.83 -19.20 8.28
CA LEU A 262 21.02 -20.63 8.52
C LEU A 262 20.30 -21.06 9.81
N GLY A 263 19.38 -22.01 9.69
CA GLY A 263 18.61 -22.57 10.82
C GLY A 263 17.30 -21.85 11.14
N ALA A 264 16.99 -20.72 10.51
CA ALA A 264 15.66 -20.12 10.59
C ALA A 264 14.71 -20.82 9.60
N THR A 265 13.46 -21.08 10.02
CA THR A 265 12.44 -21.73 9.17
C THR A 265 11.06 -21.11 9.40
N GLY A 266 10.12 -21.31 8.46
CA GLY A 266 8.74 -20.88 8.62
C GLY A 266 8.59 -19.36 8.81
N SER A 267 7.76 -18.94 9.77
CA SER A 267 7.50 -17.52 10.05
C SER A 267 8.74 -16.76 10.51
N ASP A 268 9.65 -17.41 11.25
CA ASP A 268 10.85 -16.74 11.76
C ASP A 268 11.81 -16.39 10.61
N LEU A 269 11.93 -17.28 9.62
CA LEU A 269 12.67 -17.00 8.40
C LEU A 269 11.98 -15.92 7.57
N ALA A 270 10.64 -15.95 7.46
CA ALA A 270 9.88 -14.95 6.73
C ALA A 270 10.06 -13.54 7.33
N LEU A 271 9.98 -13.41 8.65
CA LEU A 271 10.23 -12.17 9.38
C LEU A 271 11.67 -11.65 9.15
N ALA A 272 12.68 -12.50 9.37
CA ALA A 272 14.08 -12.11 9.18
C ALA A 272 14.38 -11.70 7.73
N TRP A 273 13.74 -12.35 6.76
CA TRP A 273 13.84 -12.01 5.35
C TRP A 273 13.24 -10.63 5.04
N VAL A 274 12.04 -10.34 5.56
CA VAL A 274 11.40 -9.02 5.39
C VAL A 274 12.24 -7.91 6.02
N GLU A 275 12.76 -8.11 7.23
CA GLU A 275 13.64 -7.14 7.90
C GLU A 275 14.92 -6.87 7.09
N TYR A 276 15.50 -7.91 6.49
CA TYR A 276 16.66 -7.77 5.61
C TYR A 276 16.36 -6.95 4.37
N LEU A 277 15.24 -7.21 3.70
CA LEU A 277 14.84 -6.48 2.50
C LEU A 277 14.55 -5.01 2.81
N ASN A 278 13.86 -4.72 3.92
CA ASN A 278 13.41 -3.38 4.30
C ASN A 278 14.48 -2.53 5.00
N ARG A 279 15.65 -3.11 5.34
CA ARG A 279 16.72 -2.38 6.04
C ARG A 279 17.15 -1.13 5.28
N GLY A 280 16.99 0.04 5.89
CA GLY A 280 17.35 1.34 5.30
C GLY A 280 16.38 1.85 4.23
N GLN A 281 15.22 1.20 4.06
CA GLN A 281 14.16 1.67 3.17
C GLN A 281 13.59 3.01 3.67
N ASN A 282 13.20 3.86 2.73
CA ASN A 282 12.50 5.11 3.00
C ASN A 282 11.47 5.38 1.89
N ILE A 283 10.85 6.57 1.88
CA ILE A 283 9.83 6.94 0.89
C ILE A 283 10.35 7.04 -0.56
N VAL A 284 11.66 7.07 -0.80
CA VAL A 284 12.28 7.26 -2.13
C VAL A 284 12.98 5.99 -2.62
N GLU A 285 13.66 5.27 -1.74
CA GLU A 285 14.48 4.11 -2.08
C GLU A 285 14.05 2.85 -1.32
N VAL A 286 14.08 1.72 -2.05
CA VAL A 286 13.96 0.38 -1.46
C VAL A 286 15.09 0.12 -0.48
N GLY A 287 14.91 -0.85 0.43
CA GLY A 287 15.94 -1.16 1.40
C GLY A 287 17.23 -1.67 0.75
N ILE A 288 18.33 -1.51 1.46
CA ILE A 288 19.69 -1.78 0.96
C ILE A 288 19.85 -3.26 0.59
N GLY A 289 19.24 -4.16 1.37
CA GLY A 289 19.25 -5.60 1.11
C GLY A 289 18.53 -5.96 -0.19
N GLN A 290 17.33 -5.38 -0.40
CA GLN A 290 16.55 -5.55 -1.62
C GLN A 290 17.26 -4.98 -2.85
N LYS A 291 17.80 -3.75 -2.74
CA LYS A 291 18.56 -3.09 -3.81
C LYS A 291 19.72 -3.96 -4.28
N ARG A 292 20.58 -4.40 -3.34
CA ARG A 292 21.75 -5.24 -3.66
C ARG A 292 21.37 -6.58 -4.28
N LEU A 293 20.32 -7.21 -3.76
CA LEU A 293 19.81 -8.47 -4.29
C LEU A 293 19.42 -8.31 -5.76
N TYR A 294 18.55 -7.34 -6.05
CA TYR A 294 18.02 -7.16 -7.40
C TYR A 294 19.03 -6.61 -8.38
N ASP A 295 19.93 -5.74 -7.95
CA ASP A 295 21.04 -5.28 -8.80
C ASP A 295 21.90 -6.47 -9.27
N SER A 296 22.25 -7.39 -8.36
CA SER A 296 23.01 -8.58 -8.73
C SER A 296 22.21 -9.58 -9.60
N VAL A 297 20.91 -9.71 -9.38
CA VAL A 297 20.05 -10.54 -10.25
C VAL A 297 20.02 -9.98 -11.67
N ILE A 298 19.85 -8.67 -11.82
CA ILE A 298 19.78 -8.02 -13.14
C ILE A 298 21.14 -8.07 -13.85
N GLU A 299 22.25 -7.86 -13.14
CA GLU A 299 23.61 -7.97 -13.70
C GLU A 299 23.86 -9.35 -14.33
N ASP A 300 23.66 -10.42 -13.55
CA ASP A 300 23.84 -11.80 -14.03
C ASP A 300 22.86 -12.16 -15.16
N THR A 301 21.61 -11.66 -15.07
CA THR A 301 20.59 -11.89 -16.09
C THR A 301 20.97 -11.24 -17.42
N GLU A 302 21.37 -9.96 -17.41
CA GLU A 302 21.76 -9.25 -18.65
C GLU A 302 23.03 -9.89 -19.26
N GLN A 303 23.98 -10.34 -18.42
CA GLN A 303 25.17 -11.05 -18.90
C GLN A 303 24.77 -12.36 -19.61
N ALA A 304 23.92 -13.18 -18.98
CA ALA A 304 23.49 -14.45 -19.56
C ALA A 304 22.60 -14.28 -20.81
N SER A 305 21.71 -13.28 -20.81
CA SER A 305 20.89 -12.95 -21.98
C SER A 305 21.79 -12.59 -23.17
N SER A 306 22.85 -11.79 -22.98
CA SER A 306 23.77 -11.41 -24.06
C SER A 306 24.51 -12.61 -24.69
N VAL A 307 24.86 -13.61 -23.89
CA VAL A 307 25.53 -14.85 -24.34
C VAL A 307 24.55 -15.77 -25.06
N SER A 308 23.31 -15.87 -24.58
CA SER A 308 22.26 -16.67 -25.22
C SER A 308 21.78 -16.12 -26.58
N VAL A 309 22.07 -14.84 -26.85
CA VAL A 309 21.73 -14.13 -28.10
C VAL A 309 22.77 -14.36 -29.21
N GLY A 310 23.98 -14.85 -28.90
CA GLY A 310 24.99 -15.18 -29.92
C GLY A 310 25.42 -13.98 -30.74
N ILE A 311 26.03 -12.97 -30.10
CA ILE A 311 26.81 -11.96 -30.83
C ILE A 311 28.09 -12.67 -31.33
N SER A 312 28.07 -13.13 -32.59
CA SER A 312 29.31 -13.22 -33.36
C SER A 312 29.82 -11.79 -33.55
N SER A 313 31.08 -11.59 -33.17
CA SER A 313 31.84 -10.35 -33.33
C SER A 313 31.51 -9.56 -34.61
N ILE A 314 31.34 -8.25 -34.40
CA ILE A 314 31.33 -7.12 -35.35
C ILE A 314 31.96 -7.45 -36.71
N ASP A 315 31.13 -7.47 -37.75
CA ASP A 315 31.49 -6.91 -39.05
C ASP A 315 30.72 -5.59 -39.19
N HIS A 316 31.47 -4.52 -39.42
CA HIS A 316 31.01 -3.15 -39.36
C HIS A 316 30.42 -2.75 -40.71
N ASP A 317 29.21 -3.21 -41.04
CA ASP A 317 28.27 -2.57 -41.97
C ASP A 317 27.12 -3.51 -42.33
N SER A 318 25.94 -3.29 -41.75
CA SER A 318 24.63 -3.30 -42.46
C SER A 318 23.46 -3.32 -41.48
N CYS A 319 22.56 -2.36 -41.68
CA CYS A 319 21.24 -2.27 -41.09
C CYS A 319 20.33 -3.34 -41.71
N TYR A 320 20.18 -4.53 -41.14
CA TYR A 320 19.02 -5.42 -41.34
C TYR A 320 18.91 -6.48 -40.22
N GLN A 321 17.68 -6.78 -39.82
CA GLN A 321 17.26 -7.72 -38.76
C GLN A 321 17.99 -9.07 -38.84
N GLN A 322 18.76 -9.41 -37.81
CA GLN A 322 19.35 -10.75 -37.66
C GLN A 322 18.31 -11.72 -37.09
N ASN A 323 18.01 -12.77 -37.86
CA ASN A 323 17.10 -13.85 -37.50
C ASN A 323 17.52 -14.58 -36.21
N PHE A 324 16.66 -14.51 -35.19
CA PHE A 324 16.93 -15.05 -33.86
C PHE A 324 16.62 -16.56 -33.75
N LYS A 325 17.64 -17.43 -33.88
CA LYS A 325 17.47 -18.90 -33.75
C LYS A 325 17.98 -19.45 -32.41
N ILE A 326 17.18 -19.35 -31.34
CA ILE A 326 17.39 -20.24 -30.18
C ILE A 326 16.95 -21.66 -30.54
N ASN A 327 17.87 -22.62 -30.43
CA ASN A 327 17.61 -24.05 -30.62
C ASN A 327 16.70 -24.61 -29.51
N LYS A 328 15.78 -25.52 -29.85
CA LYS A 328 14.87 -26.17 -28.88
C LYS A 328 15.58 -26.83 -27.68
N GLY A 329 16.79 -27.34 -27.87
CA GLY A 329 17.63 -27.88 -26.78
C GLY A 329 18.00 -26.82 -25.75
N SER A 330 18.46 -25.65 -26.20
CA SER A 330 18.86 -24.54 -25.34
C SER A 330 17.70 -23.99 -24.48
N LEU A 331 16.48 -23.97 -25.01
CA LEU A 331 15.29 -23.59 -24.22
C LEU A 331 15.02 -24.55 -23.06
N ARG A 332 15.08 -25.87 -23.32
CA ARG A 332 14.89 -26.89 -22.27
C ARG A 332 15.98 -26.82 -21.22
N ASP A 333 17.20 -26.51 -21.60
CA ASP A 333 18.32 -26.36 -20.67
C ASP A 333 18.13 -25.17 -19.74
N ILE A 334 17.65 -24.03 -20.27
CA ILE A 334 17.32 -22.83 -19.50
C ILE A 334 16.18 -23.11 -18.52
N GLU A 335 15.11 -23.74 -19.00
CA GLU A 335 13.96 -24.15 -18.17
C GLU A 335 14.40 -25.09 -17.04
N THR A 336 15.17 -26.13 -17.36
CA THR A 336 15.70 -27.08 -16.38
C THR A 336 16.61 -26.37 -15.36
N SER A 337 17.43 -25.41 -15.80
CA SER A 337 18.30 -24.66 -14.91
C SER A 337 17.53 -23.72 -13.97
N MET A 338 16.45 -23.09 -14.46
CA MET A 338 15.53 -22.30 -13.64
C MET A 338 14.85 -23.18 -12.58
N GLN A 339 14.31 -24.32 -13.01
CA GLN A 339 13.67 -25.32 -12.15
C GLN A 339 14.59 -25.83 -11.03
N LYS A 340 15.84 -26.19 -11.37
CA LYS A 340 16.85 -26.59 -10.37
C LYS A 340 17.13 -25.48 -9.34
N SER A 341 17.21 -24.23 -9.79
CA SER A 341 17.47 -23.09 -8.89
C SER A 341 16.27 -22.84 -7.96
N CYS A 342 15.05 -22.97 -8.48
CA CYS A 342 13.81 -22.93 -7.70
C CYS A 342 13.79 -24.05 -6.65
N GLN A 343 14.04 -25.30 -7.06
CA GLN A 343 14.05 -26.46 -6.18
C GLN A 343 15.00 -26.27 -4.99
N ALA A 344 16.26 -25.91 -5.29
CA ALA A 344 17.28 -25.67 -4.27
C ALA A 344 16.83 -24.60 -3.26
N LEU A 345 16.24 -23.50 -3.73
CA LEU A 345 15.72 -22.46 -2.84
C LEU A 345 14.60 -22.99 -1.94
N LEU A 346 13.62 -23.72 -2.49
CA LEU A 346 12.50 -24.23 -1.72
C LEU A 346 12.91 -25.29 -0.68
N GLU A 347 13.85 -26.17 -1.03
CA GLU A 347 14.42 -27.15 -0.11
C GLU A 347 15.17 -26.47 1.05
N LEU A 348 15.82 -25.32 0.78
CA LEU A 348 16.49 -24.52 1.82
C LEU A 348 15.51 -23.82 2.76
N ILE A 349 14.43 -23.22 2.22
CA ILE A 349 13.44 -22.47 3.02
C ILE A 349 12.58 -23.41 3.86
N GLN A 350 12.18 -24.56 3.32
CA GLN A 350 11.31 -25.51 3.99
C GLN A 350 11.67 -26.95 3.62
N PRO A 351 12.59 -27.59 4.36
CA PRO A 351 13.03 -28.96 4.11
C PRO A 351 11.92 -30.00 4.38
N ASP A 352 10.95 -29.68 5.25
CA ASP A 352 9.84 -30.58 5.56
C ASP A 352 8.73 -30.55 4.49
N SER A 353 8.40 -31.74 3.97
CA SER A 353 7.40 -31.95 2.91
C SER A 353 6.01 -32.35 3.39
N SER A 354 5.77 -32.36 4.71
CA SER A 354 4.51 -32.86 5.29
C SER A 354 3.28 -31.99 5.01
N ASN A 355 3.48 -30.68 4.82
CA ASN A 355 2.41 -29.73 4.52
C ASN A 355 2.31 -29.47 3.00
N GLN A 356 1.11 -29.46 2.42
CA GLN A 356 0.88 -29.12 1.01
C GLN A 356 0.73 -27.61 0.73
N ASP A 357 0.92 -26.77 1.73
CA ASP A 357 0.81 -25.31 1.61
C ASP A 357 1.90 -24.67 0.76
N ASN A 358 1.67 -23.41 0.37
CA ASN A 358 2.67 -22.61 -0.33
C ASN A 358 3.89 -22.35 0.57
N ILE A 359 5.09 -22.58 0.03
CA ILE A 359 6.36 -22.30 0.74
C ILE A 359 6.79 -20.85 0.52
N CYS A 360 6.63 -20.36 -0.71
CA CYS A 360 7.14 -19.06 -1.12
C CYS A 360 6.12 -18.31 -2.00
N LEU A 361 5.93 -17.03 -1.68
CA LEU A 361 5.10 -16.11 -2.44
C LEU A 361 5.97 -15.16 -3.25
N ILE A 362 5.54 -14.78 -4.45
CA ILE A 362 6.21 -13.78 -5.27
C ILE A 362 5.15 -12.80 -5.73
N TYR A 363 5.24 -11.54 -5.32
CA TYR A 363 4.26 -10.55 -5.74
C TYR A 363 4.84 -9.48 -6.64
N PHE A 364 4.06 -9.09 -7.64
CA PHE A 364 4.32 -7.96 -8.52
C PHE A 364 3.35 -6.84 -8.16
N ASP A 365 3.87 -5.78 -7.55
CA ASP A 365 3.14 -4.55 -7.25
C ASP A 365 3.20 -3.58 -8.42
N GLU A 366 2.06 -2.94 -8.72
CA GLU A 366 1.90 -1.97 -9.80
C GLU A 366 2.30 -2.51 -11.19
N ALA A 367 1.96 -3.77 -11.45
CA ALA A 367 2.39 -4.51 -12.62
C ALA A 367 1.59 -4.23 -13.90
N HIS A 368 0.79 -3.17 -13.93
CA HIS A 368 -0.13 -2.86 -15.03
C HIS A 368 0.58 -2.69 -16.38
N LEU A 369 1.82 -2.18 -16.39
CA LEU A 369 2.64 -2.04 -17.59
C LEU A 369 2.87 -3.37 -18.32
N LEU A 370 2.93 -4.49 -17.59
CA LEU A 370 3.13 -5.81 -18.21
C LEU A 370 1.93 -6.24 -19.06
N THR A 371 0.75 -5.68 -18.78
CA THR A 371 -0.52 -6.05 -19.42
C THR A 371 -0.88 -5.17 -20.62
N GLU A 372 -0.01 -4.24 -21.00
CA GLU A 372 -0.22 -3.43 -22.20
C GLU A 372 -0.23 -4.30 -23.46
N SER A 373 -1.22 -4.06 -24.33
CA SER A 373 -1.32 -4.71 -25.63
C SER A 373 -0.18 -4.25 -26.55
N VAL A 374 0.34 -5.17 -27.36
CA VAL A 374 1.33 -4.83 -28.40
C VAL A 374 0.69 -3.85 -29.39
N LYS A 375 1.36 -2.72 -29.66
CA LYS A 375 0.82 -1.64 -30.51
C LYS A 375 0.69 -2.06 -31.98
N THR A 376 1.65 -2.84 -32.46
CA THR A 376 1.74 -3.34 -33.83
C THR A 376 2.12 -4.81 -33.77
N PRO A 377 1.16 -5.71 -33.50
CA PRO A 377 1.44 -7.13 -33.40
C PRO A 377 1.91 -7.66 -34.76
N ASP A 378 2.96 -8.47 -34.74
CA ASP A 378 3.48 -9.19 -35.90
C ASP A 378 3.68 -10.68 -35.58
N GLN A 379 4.25 -11.45 -36.51
CA GLN A 379 4.44 -12.89 -36.33
C GLN A 379 5.45 -13.26 -35.22
N GLU A 380 6.32 -12.34 -34.81
CA GLU A 380 7.33 -12.59 -33.77
C GLU A 380 6.99 -11.94 -32.43
N HIS A 381 6.10 -10.94 -32.43
CA HIS A 381 5.66 -10.22 -31.25
C HIS A 381 4.14 -9.95 -31.29
N GLU A 382 3.38 -10.96 -30.86
CA GLU A 382 1.92 -10.94 -30.78
C GLU A 382 1.45 -10.72 -29.32
N TRP A 383 2.26 -11.12 -28.34
CA TRP A 383 1.83 -11.26 -26.96
C TRP A 383 2.34 -10.13 -26.04
N SER A 384 1.52 -9.72 -25.06
CA SER A 384 1.97 -8.78 -24.01
C SER A 384 3.07 -9.40 -23.14
N GLN A 385 3.84 -8.56 -22.45
CA GLN A 385 4.87 -9.04 -21.51
C GLN A 385 4.32 -9.96 -20.41
N TYR A 386 3.12 -9.68 -19.91
CA TYR A 386 2.45 -10.48 -18.89
C TYR A 386 2.18 -11.92 -19.37
N HIS A 387 1.74 -12.11 -20.62
CA HIS A 387 1.52 -13.43 -21.20
C HIS A 387 2.83 -14.23 -21.33
N ASN A 388 3.90 -13.58 -21.80
CA ASN A 388 5.22 -14.18 -21.89
C ASN A 388 5.77 -14.55 -20.50
N LEU A 389 5.54 -13.70 -19.50
CA LEU A 389 5.91 -13.95 -18.11
C LEU A 389 5.12 -15.13 -17.51
N ARG A 390 3.80 -15.20 -17.73
CA ARG A 390 2.96 -16.34 -17.30
C ARG A 390 3.42 -17.67 -17.89
N THR A 391 3.93 -17.64 -19.12
CA THR A 391 4.48 -18.84 -19.76
C THR A 391 5.75 -19.32 -19.05
N ALA A 392 6.63 -18.42 -18.60
CA ALA A 392 7.78 -18.79 -17.77
C ALA A 392 7.34 -19.31 -16.39
N MET A 393 6.29 -18.73 -15.80
CA MET A 393 5.70 -19.20 -14.54
C MET A 393 5.05 -20.58 -14.66
N ALA A 394 4.48 -20.94 -15.82
CA ALA A 394 3.87 -22.24 -16.06
C ALA A 394 4.89 -23.39 -15.95
N SER A 395 6.15 -23.14 -16.34
CA SER A 395 7.27 -24.09 -16.12
C SER A 395 7.59 -24.34 -14.64
N LEU A 396 6.97 -23.60 -13.71
CA LEU A 396 7.12 -23.73 -12.27
C LEU A 396 5.85 -24.30 -11.59
N ILE A 397 4.89 -24.85 -12.36
CA ILE A 397 3.60 -25.34 -11.83
C ILE A 397 3.72 -26.40 -10.73
N ASP A 398 4.74 -27.26 -10.80
CA ASP A 398 4.96 -28.35 -9.84
C ASP A 398 5.62 -27.89 -8.53
N TYR A 399 6.04 -26.63 -8.45
CA TYR A 399 6.67 -26.05 -7.27
C TYR A 399 5.62 -25.38 -6.36
N ARG A 400 5.88 -25.40 -5.04
CA ARG A 400 5.03 -24.76 -4.01
C ARG A 400 5.21 -23.22 -3.96
N LEU A 401 5.25 -22.60 -5.14
CA LEU A 401 5.31 -21.16 -5.39
C LEU A 401 3.92 -20.60 -5.75
N PHE A 402 3.58 -19.42 -5.26
CA PHE A 402 2.38 -18.69 -5.68
C PHE A 402 2.72 -17.27 -6.11
N PHE A 403 2.29 -16.88 -7.32
CA PHE A 403 2.50 -15.57 -7.90
C PHE A 403 1.29 -14.67 -7.65
N ILE A 404 1.53 -13.44 -7.21
CA ILE A 404 0.49 -12.49 -6.83
C ILE A 404 0.66 -11.21 -7.65
N PHE A 405 -0.39 -10.74 -8.31
CA PHE A 405 -0.38 -9.49 -9.04
C PHE A 405 -1.26 -8.47 -8.32
N LEU A 406 -0.64 -7.44 -7.74
CA LEU A 406 -1.37 -6.34 -7.13
C LEU A 406 -1.64 -5.30 -8.20
N SER A 407 -2.91 -5.19 -8.60
CA SER A 407 -3.32 -4.28 -9.65
C SER A 407 -4.49 -3.42 -9.17
N THR A 408 -4.41 -2.12 -9.46
CA THR A 408 -5.59 -1.26 -9.55
C THR A 408 -6.19 -1.30 -10.95
N ASN A 409 -5.41 -1.65 -11.97
CA ASN A 409 -5.88 -1.79 -13.32
C ASN A 409 -6.75 -3.04 -13.43
N SER A 410 -8.05 -2.79 -13.58
CA SER A 410 -9.12 -3.77 -13.69
C SER A 410 -9.40 -4.16 -15.13
N ARG A 411 -8.48 -3.95 -16.08
CA ARG A 411 -8.44 -4.76 -17.31
C ARG A 411 -8.04 -6.19 -16.94
N LEU A 412 -8.86 -6.79 -16.10
CA LEU A 412 -8.84 -8.18 -15.69
C LEU A 412 -8.91 -9.08 -16.91
N GLU A 413 -9.57 -8.66 -18.00
CA GLU A 413 -9.44 -9.25 -19.35
C GLU A 413 -7.98 -9.50 -19.76
N ASN A 414 -7.02 -8.64 -19.38
CA ASN A 414 -5.61 -8.83 -19.70
C ASN A 414 -4.88 -9.73 -18.70
N PHE A 415 -5.36 -9.80 -17.45
CA PHE A 415 -4.83 -10.71 -16.43
C PHE A 415 -5.41 -12.13 -16.53
N ALA A 416 -6.61 -12.25 -17.09
CA ALA A 416 -7.42 -13.44 -17.28
C ALA A 416 -8.44 -13.22 -18.44
N PRO A 417 -7.98 -13.40 -19.69
CA PRO A 417 -8.85 -13.30 -20.86
C PRO A 417 -10.05 -14.27 -20.77
N PRO A 418 -11.21 -13.96 -21.38
CA PRO A 418 -12.28 -14.93 -21.50
C PRO A 418 -11.80 -16.23 -22.19
N PRO A 419 -12.42 -17.39 -21.91
CA PRO A 419 -12.01 -18.68 -22.47
C PRO A 419 -11.80 -18.71 -23.99
N THR A 420 -12.57 -17.89 -24.71
CA THR A 420 -12.55 -17.73 -26.17
C THR A 420 -11.33 -16.99 -26.71
N SER A 421 -10.59 -16.28 -25.87
CA SER A 421 -9.33 -15.59 -26.21
C SER A 421 -8.08 -16.39 -25.84
N PHE A 422 -8.23 -17.58 -25.26
CA PHE A 422 -7.09 -18.46 -25.02
C PHE A 422 -6.69 -19.20 -26.31
N PRO A 423 -5.39 -19.33 -26.59
CA PRO A 423 -4.90 -20.22 -27.64
C PRO A 423 -5.41 -21.64 -27.47
N SER A 424 -5.53 -22.37 -28.58
CA SER A 424 -5.78 -23.81 -28.58
C SER A 424 -4.78 -24.57 -27.68
N ASP A 425 -3.54 -24.08 -27.54
CA ASP A 425 -2.51 -24.70 -26.70
C ASP A 425 -2.76 -24.55 -25.18
N TRP A 426 -3.50 -23.52 -24.75
CA TRP A 426 -3.89 -23.34 -23.34
C TRP A 426 -5.03 -24.28 -22.96
N VAL A 427 -5.94 -24.54 -23.90
CA VAL A 427 -7.04 -25.51 -23.76
C VAL A 427 -6.52 -26.93 -23.56
N VAL A 428 -5.30 -27.22 -24.02
CA VAL A 428 -4.68 -28.56 -23.94
C VAL A 428 -4.01 -28.84 -22.58
N ASN A 429 -3.59 -27.81 -21.81
CA ASN A 429 -2.72 -28.00 -20.63
C ASN A 429 -3.29 -27.52 -19.27
N GLY A 430 -4.49 -26.94 -19.22
CA GLY A 430 -5.17 -26.60 -17.96
C GLY A 430 -6.19 -25.48 -18.12
N LEU A 431 -7.42 -25.69 -17.63
CA LEU A 431 -8.57 -24.82 -17.93
C LEU A 431 -9.04 -23.96 -16.76
N ARG A 432 -8.56 -24.21 -15.53
CA ARG A 432 -9.09 -23.55 -14.34
C ARG A 432 -8.45 -22.17 -14.14
N LEU A 433 -9.28 -21.12 -14.18
CA LEU A 433 -8.90 -19.78 -13.77
C LEU A 433 -9.00 -19.67 -12.24
N ILE A 434 -7.94 -19.17 -11.60
CA ILE A 434 -7.99 -18.86 -10.17
C ILE A 434 -8.76 -17.54 -10.03
N PRO A 435 -9.85 -17.49 -9.23
CA PRO A 435 -10.63 -16.28 -9.06
C PRO A 435 -9.81 -15.16 -8.42
N SER A 436 -10.08 -13.92 -8.83
CA SER A 436 -9.39 -12.75 -8.28
C SER A 436 -9.76 -12.53 -6.81
N PHE A 437 -8.79 -12.08 -6.02
CA PHE A 437 -9.02 -11.74 -4.62
C PHE A 437 -9.50 -10.29 -4.50
N THR A 438 -10.72 -10.09 -4.00
CA THR A 438 -11.36 -8.77 -3.85
C THR A 438 -11.56 -8.35 -2.39
N GLU A 439 -11.45 -9.29 -1.44
CA GLU A 439 -11.76 -9.14 -0.02
C GLU A 439 -10.70 -8.34 0.73
N LEU A 440 -10.84 -7.02 0.77
CA LEU A 440 -9.95 -6.12 1.50
C LEU A 440 -10.68 -5.41 2.64
N PRO A 441 -9.96 -5.06 3.72
CA PRO A 441 -10.61 -4.53 4.90
C PRO A 441 -11.21 -3.15 4.63
N PHE A 442 -12.39 -2.92 5.19
CA PHE A 442 -13.15 -1.67 5.14
C PHE A 442 -13.58 -1.32 6.57
N ASP A 443 -13.75 -0.03 6.88
CA ASP A 443 -14.19 0.43 8.20
C ASP A 443 -13.29 -0.03 9.37
N ILE A 444 -11.98 -0.18 9.13
CA ILE A 444 -11.03 -0.70 10.15
C ILE A 444 -10.91 0.15 11.42
N TYR A 445 -11.37 1.40 11.38
CA TYR A 445 -11.36 2.33 12.51
C TYR A 445 -12.78 2.64 13.01
N GLU A 446 -13.80 1.94 12.51
CA GLU A 446 -15.21 2.19 12.87
C GLU A 446 -15.45 2.02 14.36
N SER A 447 -14.94 0.94 14.98
CA SER A 447 -15.09 0.74 16.43
C SER A 447 -14.52 1.92 17.23
N THR A 448 -13.34 2.43 16.85
CA THR A 448 -12.75 3.61 17.49
C THR A 448 -13.62 4.86 17.38
N VAL A 449 -14.45 4.96 16.33
CA VAL A 449 -15.41 6.06 16.18
C VAL A 449 -16.72 5.77 16.92
N LEU A 450 -17.21 4.52 16.89
CA LEU A 450 -18.51 4.13 17.42
C LEU A 450 -18.51 3.80 18.91
N ASP A 451 -17.36 3.48 19.52
CA ASP A 451 -17.24 3.31 20.97
C ASP A 451 -17.69 4.58 21.73
N ASP A 452 -17.67 5.73 21.03
CA ASP A 452 -18.15 7.03 21.49
C ASP A 452 -19.54 7.41 20.95
N ILE A 453 -20.36 6.49 20.41
CA ILE A 453 -21.63 6.86 19.73
C ILE A 453 -22.58 7.66 20.63
N ASN A 454 -22.59 7.37 21.93
CA ASN A 454 -23.35 8.11 22.95
C ASN A 454 -22.76 9.50 23.29
N ILE A 455 -21.61 9.85 22.70
CA ILE A 455 -20.90 11.13 22.81
C ILE A 455 -20.89 11.84 21.44
N LEU A 456 -21.18 11.14 20.34
CA LEU A 456 -21.20 11.72 19.01
C LEU A 456 -22.39 12.68 18.85
N LEU A 457 -22.04 13.95 18.67
CA LEU A 457 -22.98 15.05 18.46
C LEU A 457 -23.16 15.30 16.96
N LEU A 458 -24.30 15.88 16.57
CA LEU A 458 -24.55 16.25 15.18
C LEU A 458 -23.50 17.25 14.64
N GLU A 459 -22.99 18.14 15.49
CA GLU A 459 -21.89 19.02 15.11
C GLU A 459 -20.57 18.27 14.85
N SER A 460 -20.35 17.14 15.54
CA SER A 460 -19.11 16.38 15.50
C SER A 460 -19.03 15.43 14.31
N VAL A 461 -20.15 14.88 13.85
CA VAL A 461 -20.18 13.96 12.68
C VAL A 461 -19.76 14.64 11.37
N SER A 462 -19.85 15.97 11.30
CA SER A 462 -19.40 16.77 10.16
C SER A 462 -17.88 17.03 10.14
N LYS A 463 -17.18 16.72 11.24
CA LYS A 463 -15.73 16.95 11.41
C LYS A 463 -14.94 15.90 10.66
N THR A 464 -13.86 16.34 10.02
CA THR A 464 -12.97 15.49 9.22
C THR A 464 -12.44 14.29 10.01
N LYS A 465 -12.07 14.48 11.28
CA LYS A 465 -11.57 13.40 12.15
C LYS A 465 -12.56 12.23 12.28
N VAL A 466 -13.86 12.51 12.28
CA VAL A 466 -14.91 11.47 12.34
C VAL A 466 -15.10 10.85 10.95
N MET A 467 -15.20 11.68 9.90
CA MET A 467 -15.42 11.21 8.53
C MET A 467 -14.36 10.24 8.02
N VAL A 468 -13.09 10.43 8.41
CA VAL A 468 -11.96 9.59 7.98
C VAL A 468 -11.87 8.26 8.74
N GLY A 469 -12.61 8.10 9.84
CA GLY A 469 -12.68 6.84 10.57
C GLY A 469 -13.61 5.81 9.91
N PHE A 470 -14.44 6.27 8.97
CA PHE A 470 -15.29 5.41 8.15
C PHE A 470 -14.73 5.25 6.74
N GLY A 471 -14.91 4.08 6.18
CA GLY A 471 -14.52 3.72 4.84
C GLY A 471 -13.14 3.11 4.76
N ARG A 472 -12.44 3.46 3.69
CA ARG A 472 -11.05 3.05 3.50
C ARG A 472 -10.08 3.91 4.30
N ALA A 473 -8.97 3.32 4.72
CA ALA A 473 -7.89 4.04 5.38
C ALA A 473 -7.15 4.95 4.38
N LEU A 474 -7.60 6.19 4.26
CA LEU A 474 -6.92 7.21 3.47
C LEU A 474 -5.83 7.88 4.31
N ASN A 475 -4.56 7.66 3.97
CA ASN A 475 -3.45 8.35 4.63
C ASN A 475 -3.13 9.70 3.95
N PRO A 476 -3.31 10.84 4.64
CA PRO A 476 -3.00 12.15 4.08
C PRO A 476 -1.50 12.45 4.05
N ASN A 477 -0.89 12.43 2.86
CA ASN A 477 0.36 13.18 2.59
C ASN A 477 0.10 14.68 2.35
N LYS A 478 -1.15 15.05 2.08
CA LYS A 478 -1.68 16.40 1.78
C LYS A 478 -2.93 16.64 2.64
N ASN A 479 -3.62 17.77 2.45
CA ASN A 479 -4.98 17.90 2.95
C ASN A 479 -5.83 16.72 2.46
N ILE A 480 -6.47 16.01 3.38
CA ILE A 480 -7.24 14.79 3.10
C ILE A 480 -8.37 15.03 2.10
N PHE A 481 -8.95 16.24 2.08
CA PHE A 481 -10.00 16.59 1.11
C PHE A 481 -9.44 16.71 -0.30
N ASP A 482 -8.31 17.40 -0.48
CA ASP A 482 -7.68 17.54 -1.79
C ASP A 482 -7.26 16.16 -2.31
N LEU A 483 -6.69 15.32 -1.43
CA LEU A 483 -6.35 13.93 -1.77
C LEU A 483 -7.59 13.13 -2.20
N ALA A 484 -8.71 13.25 -1.48
CA ALA A 484 -9.95 12.56 -1.82
C ALA A 484 -10.52 13.04 -3.16
N VAL A 485 -10.51 14.35 -3.43
CA VAL A 485 -10.95 14.90 -4.72
C VAL A 485 -10.04 14.42 -5.85
N ASP A 486 -8.72 14.53 -5.69
CA ASP A 486 -7.74 14.13 -6.70
C ASP A 486 -7.92 12.66 -7.07
N LYS A 487 -8.03 11.78 -6.06
CA LYS A 487 -8.21 10.34 -6.28
C LYS A 487 -9.60 9.95 -6.79
N LEU A 488 -10.66 10.65 -6.39
CA LEU A 488 -12.01 10.36 -6.87
C LEU A 488 -12.21 10.79 -8.33
N THR A 489 -11.51 11.83 -8.75
CA THR A 489 -11.70 12.46 -10.07
C THR A 489 -10.58 12.17 -11.06
N ALA A 490 -9.58 11.36 -10.66
CA ALA A 490 -8.37 11.09 -11.41
C ALA A 490 -7.65 12.38 -11.87
N SER A 491 -7.64 13.40 -11.00
CA SER A 491 -7.06 14.72 -11.31
C SER A 491 -5.59 14.60 -11.73
N GLY A 492 -5.24 15.15 -12.89
CA GLY A 492 -3.89 15.07 -13.47
C GLY A 492 -3.65 13.88 -14.41
N VAL A 493 -4.61 12.96 -14.54
CA VAL A 493 -4.64 11.94 -15.60
C VAL A 493 -5.44 12.49 -16.77
N ASN A 494 -5.09 12.11 -18.00
CA ASN A 494 -5.80 12.46 -19.24
C ASN A 494 -7.16 11.72 -19.33
N ASP A 495 -7.92 11.70 -18.23
CA ASP A 495 -9.19 11.02 -18.14
C ASP A 495 -10.35 11.90 -18.63
N ARG A 496 -11.38 11.25 -19.15
CA ARG A 496 -12.59 11.90 -19.66
C ARG A 496 -13.36 12.44 -18.46
N ASN A 497 -13.59 13.75 -18.41
CA ASN A 497 -14.46 14.44 -17.43
C ASN A 497 -15.78 13.68 -17.13
N SER A 498 -16.31 12.94 -18.11
CA SER A 498 -17.48 12.05 -17.97
C SER A 498 -17.32 10.94 -16.90
N ASN A 499 -16.17 10.26 -16.82
CA ASN A 499 -15.94 9.21 -15.82
C ASN A 499 -15.86 9.78 -14.41
N ALA A 500 -15.16 10.90 -14.24
CA ALA A 500 -15.10 11.62 -12.97
C ALA A 500 -16.50 12.06 -12.50
N LEU A 501 -17.34 12.58 -13.41
CA LEU A 501 -18.73 12.90 -13.10
C LEU A 501 -19.55 11.67 -12.70
N LEU A 502 -19.40 10.56 -13.42
CA LEU A 502 -20.08 9.31 -13.11
C LEU A 502 -19.67 8.75 -11.74
N ALA A 503 -18.38 8.81 -11.40
CA ALA A 503 -17.87 8.41 -10.09
C ALA A 503 -18.46 9.26 -8.96
N VAL A 504 -18.42 10.59 -9.14
CA VAL A 504 -18.92 11.57 -8.18
C VAL A 504 -20.43 11.43 -7.97
N LEU A 505 -21.20 11.19 -9.03
CA LEU A 505 -22.63 10.85 -8.93
C LEU A 505 -22.82 9.51 -8.23
N GLY A 506 -22.03 8.49 -8.58
CA GLY A 506 -22.06 7.18 -7.95
C GLY A 506 -21.89 7.25 -6.44
N VAL A 507 -20.95 8.06 -5.95
CA VAL A 507 -20.76 8.30 -4.51
C VAL A 507 -21.95 9.04 -3.89
N ARG A 508 -22.55 10.02 -4.57
CA ARG A 508 -23.59 10.89 -3.98
C ARG A 508 -24.96 10.25 -3.96
N ILE A 509 -25.33 9.53 -5.01
CA ILE A 509 -26.71 9.04 -5.19
C ILE A 509 -26.80 7.53 -5.40
N GLY A 510 -25.68 6.80 -5.46
CA GLY A 510 -25.69 5.37 -5.73
C GLY A 510 -26.12 5.03 -7.16
N ILE A 511 -25.21 4.47 -7.96
CA ILE A 511 -25.50 4.02 -9.33
C ILE A 511 -25.15 2.54 -9.49
N ALA A 512 -26.04 1.81 -10.17
CA ALA A 512 -25.87 0.42 -10.55
C ALA A 512 -25.70 0.31 -12.07
N PHE A 513 -24.73 -0.49 -12.50
CA PHE A 513 -24.49 -0.77 -13.91
C PHE A 513 -25.34 -1.94 -14.39
N ASP A 514 -25.69 -1.93 -15.68
CA ASP A 514 -26.33 -3.08 -16.32
C ASP A 514 -25.32 -4.21 -16.51
N THR A 515 -25.59 -5.36 -15.90
CA THR A 515 -24.72 -6.54 -15.95
C THR A 515 -24.85 -7.33 -17.25
N THR A 516 -25.88 -7.06 -18.06
CA THR A 516 -26.11 -7.73 -19.35
C THR A 516 -25.36 -7.07 -20.51
N ASN A 517 -24.93 -5.83 -20.33
CA ASN A 517 -24.20 -5.07 -21.34
C ASN A 517 -22.68 -5.20 -21.13
N ASN A 518 -22.00 -5.92 -22.02
CA ASN A 518 -20.55 -6.11 -21.97
C ASN A 518 -19.75 -4.79 -21.95
N ALA A 519 -20.30 -3.69 -22.49
CA ALA A 519 -19.63 -2.39 -22.45
C ALA A 519 -19.49 -1.82 -21.02
N THR A 520 -20.31 -2.27 -20.06
CA THR A 520 -20.25 -1.79 -18.68
C THR A 520 -19.01 -2.27 -17.96
N TYR A 521 -18.45 -3.42 -18.34
CA TYR A 521 -17.23 -3.94 -17.75
C TYR A 521 -16.07 -2.96 -17.87
N SER A 522 -15.83 -2.43 -19.08
CA SER A 522 -14.75 -1.47 -19.33
C SER A 522 -14.89 -0.19 -18.49
N ILE A 523 -16.12 0.27 -18.27
CA ILE A 523 -16.39 1.48 -17.49
C ILE A 523 -16.26 1.20 -15.99
N GLN A 524 -16.90 0.14 -15.48
CA GLN A 524 -16.78 -0.28 -14.09
C GLN A 524 -15.31 -0.46 -13.70
N SER A 525 -14.56 -1.11 -14.58
CA SER A 525 -13.13 -1.26 -14.50
C SER A 525 -12.42 0.09 -14.33
N ARG A 526 -12.56 1.03 -15.28
CA ARG A 526 -11.94 2.36 -15.16
C ARG A 526 -12.30 3.08 -13.85
N LEU A 527 -13.54 2.95 -13.38
CA LEU A 527 -13.98 3.54 -12.12
C LEU A 527 -13.31 2.92 -10.88
N VAL A 528 -13.03 1.62 -10.90
CA VAL A 528 -12.27 0.94 -9.85
C VAL A 528 -10.81 1.37 -9.87
N GLU A 529 -10.22 1.42 -11.06
CA GLU A 529 -8.82 1.77 -11.26
C GLU A 529 -8.51 3.19 -10.80
N SER A 530 -9.33 4.15 -11.23
CA SER A 530 -8.97 5.57 -11.18
C SER A 530 -9.92 6.45 -10.37
N HIS A 531 -11.06 5.92 -9.90
CA HIS A 531 -12.12 6.72 -9.27
C HIS A 531 -12.65 6.15 -7.96
N LEU A 532 -11.83 5.36 -7.24
CA LEU A 532 -12.16 4.82 -5.91
C LEU A 532 -13.45 3.98 -5.86
N ARG A 533 -13.95 3.45 -6.99
CA ARG A 533 -15.08 2.52 -6.97
C ARG A 533 -14.64 1.19 -6.37
N VAL A 534 -15.47 0.55 -5.56
CA VAL A 534 -15.14 -0.71 -4.88
C VAL A 534 -15.67 -1.87 -5.69
N VAL A 535 -14.84 -2.91 -5.87
CA VAL A 535 -15.29 -4.21 -6.39
C VAL A 535 -15.90 -5.02 -5.25
N TYR A 536 -17.14 -5.47 -5.41
CA TYR A 536 -17.76 -6.39 -4.45
C TYR A 536 -17.34 -7.82 -4.74
N TRP A 537 -17.47 -8.25 -5.99
CA TRP A 537 -17.10 -9.59 -6.40
C TRP A 537 -16.88 -9.67 -7.92
N ILE A 538 -16.04 -10.62 -8.32
CA ILE A 538 -15.77 -10.99 -9.72
C ILE A 538 -16.01 -12.51 -9.85
N PRO A 539 -16.87 -12.97 -10.78
CA PRO A 539 -17.07 -14.38 -11.04
C PRO A 539 -15.80 -15.09 -11.50
N GLU A 540 -15.74 -16.41 -11.29
CA GLU A 540 -14.60 -17.25 -11.72
C GLU A 540 -14.34 -17.15 -13.24
N HIS A 541 -15.40 -17.01 -14.05
CA HIS A 541 -15.29 -16.81 -15.50
C HIS A 541 -14.90 -15.37 -15.90
N GLN A 542 -14.83 -14.44 -14.95
CA GLN A 542 -14.35 -13.05 -15.06
C GLN A 542 -15.02 -12.17 -16.13
N GLY A 543 -16.18 -12.60 -16.63
CA GLY A 543 -16.88 -11.97 -17.76
C GLY A 543 -17.63 -10.69 -17.42
N TYR A 544 -17.85 -10.41 -16.14
CA TYR A 544 -18.35 -9.13 -15.65
C TYR A 544 -17.78 -8.86 -14.25
N MET A 545 -18.06 -7.69 -13.67
CA MET A 545 -17.76 -7.39 -12.27
C MET A 545 -18.93 -6.67 -11.62
N HIS A 546 -19.14 -6.94 -10.33
CA HIS A 546 -20.05 -6.16 -9.51
C HIS A 546 -19.27 -5.13 -8.72
N THR A 547 -19.60 -3.87 -8.93
CA THR A 547 -18.90 -2.74 -8.30
C THR A 547 -19.88 -1.70 -7.79
N GLY A 548 -19.48 -0.95 -6.76
CA GLY A 548 -20.29 0.12 -6.19
C GLY A 548 -19.49 1.17 -5.44
N ALA A 549 -20.18 2.21 -5.00
CA ALA A 549 -19.63 3.21 -4.10
C ALA A 549 -20.12 2.90 -2.69
N LEU A 550 -19.20 2.48 -1.81
CA LEU A 550 -19.51 2.25 -0.41
C LEU A 550 -19.61 3.58 0.35
N SER A 551 -20.23 3.52 1.53
CA SER A 551 -20.49 4.69 2.36
C SER A 551 -19.21 5.26 3.00
N GLU A 552 -18.58 6.21 2.30
CA GLU A 552 -17.38 6.91 2.73
C GLU A 552 -17.66 8.41 2.88
N PRO A 553 -17.90 8.91 4.12
CA PRO A 553 -18.34 10.29 4.33
C PRO A 553 -17.36 11.33 3.77
N ILE A 554 -16.06 11.02 3.84
CA ILE A 554 -15.00 11.87 3.28
C ILE A 554 -15.08 11.97 1.76
N LEU A 555 -15.34 10.86 1.06
CA LEU A 555 -15.53 10.85 -0.39
C LEU A 555 -16.84 11.52 -0.78
N ALA A 556 -17.91 11.31 -0.02
CA ALA A 556 -19.20 11.98 -0.25
C ALA A 556 -19.12 13.50 -0.11
N LYS A 557 -18.32 13.99 0.84
CA LYS A 557 -18.03 15.43 0.99
C LYS A 557 -17.13 15.95 -0.14
N ALA A 558 -16.09 15.20 -0.53
CA ALA A 558 -15.23 15.53 -1.67
C ALA A 558 -16.02 15.61 -2.99
N ALA A 559 -16.92 14.64 -3.23
CA ALA A 559 -17.83 14.60 -4.36
C ALA A 559 -18.75 15.84 -4.40
N ALA A 560 -19.32 16.23 -3.26
CA ALA A 560 -20.10 17.47 -3.15
C ALA A 560 -19.26 18.69 -3.52
N TRP A 561 -18.06 18.78 -2.97
CA TRP A 561 -17.17 19.91 -3.21
C TRP A 561 -16.79 20.02 -4.68
N TYR A 562 -16.46 18.91 -5.33
CA TYR A 562 -16.14 18.87 -6.77
C TYR A 562 -17.30 19.39 -7.64
N LEU A 563 -18.52 18.95 -7.36
CA LEU A 563 -19.72 19.41 -8.08
C LEU A 563 -20.00 20.90 -7.85
N ASN A 564 -19.65 21.41 -6.67
CA ASN A 564 -20.04 22.74 -6.19
C ASN A 564 -18.90 23.77 -6.20
N ALA A 565 -17.73 23.41 -6.72
CA ALA A 565 -16.56 24.26 -6.74
C ALA A 565 -16.90 25.63 -7.38
N LEU A 566 -16.64 26.71 -6.63
CA LEU A 566 -16.88 28.08 -7.08
C LEU A 566 -16.09 28.34 -8.37
N ASN A 567 -16.66 29.10 -9.30
CA ASN A 567 -16.06 29.46 -10.59
C ASN A 567 -15.70 28.28 -11.51
N SER A 568 -16.12 27.06 -11.20
CA SER A 568 -15.91 25.89 -12.08
C SER A 568 -16.88 25.85 -13.27
N GLY A 569 -17.92 26.68 -13.29
CA GLY A 569 -18.98 26.66 -14.30
C GLY A 569 -19.87 25.41 -14.27
N ARG A 570 -19.67 24.48 -13.32
CA ARG A 570 -20.34 23.17 -13.29
C ARG A 570 -21.81 23.20 -12.89
N GLY A 571 -22.29 24.21 -12.15
CA GLY A 571 -23.70 24.33 -11.78
C GLY A 571 -24.21 23.36 -10.70
N GLY A 572 -23.40 22.39 -10.26
CA GLY A 572 -23.75 21.44 -9.19
C GLY A 572 -24.60 20.25 -9.64
N ILE A 573 -24.96 19.42 -8.66
CA ILE A 573 -25.64 18.14 -8.91
C ILE A 573 -26.99 18.28 -9.65
N ALA A 574 -27.73 19.36 -9.41
CA ALA A 574 -29.03 19.63 -10.03
C ALA A 574 -28.93 19.92 -11.53
N VAL A 575 -27.76 20.35 -12.02
CA VAL A 575 -27.51 20.68 -13.43
C VAL A 575 -26.81 19.53 -14.13
N LEU A 576 -25.72 19.03 -13.55
CA LEU A 576 -24.90 17.97 -14.18
C LEU A 576 -25.51 16.58 -14.02
N GLY A 577 -26.18 16.31 -12.90
CA GLY A 577 -26.76 15.01 -12.61
C GLY A 577 -27.74 14.55 -13.68
N PRO A 578 -28.81 15.31 -14.00
CA PRO A 578 -29.78 14.91 -15.01
C PRO A 578 -29.15 14.69 -16.38
N ARG A 579 -28.25 15.60 -16.81
CA ARG A 579 -27.59 15.52 -18.11
C ARG A 579 -26.73 14.26 -18.22
N GLN A 580 -25.80 14.07 -17.28
CA GLN A 580 -24.89 12.93 -17.32
C GLN A 580 -25.66 11.61 -17.21
N LEU A 581 -26.64 11.50 -16.30
CA LEU A 581 -27.40 10.26 -16.16
C LEU A 581 -28.23 9.94 -17.39
N SER A 582 -28.86 10.94 -18.04
CA SER A 582 -29.58 10.73 -19.30
C SER A 582 -28.66 10.16 -20.38
N GLU A 583 -27.48 10.76 -20.56
CA GLU A 583 -26.48 10.30 -21.51
C GLU A 583 -26.03 8.84 -21.22
N GLU A 584 -25.85 8.46 -19.95
CA GLU A 584 -25.44 7.09 -19.59
C GLU A 584 -26.58 6.05 -19.70
N PHE A 585 -27.84 6.45 -19.45
CA PHE A 585 -29.00 5.58 -19.70
C PHE A 585 -29.24 5.35 -21.19
N GLU A 586 -29.07 6.38 -22.03
CA GLU A 586 -29.18 6.27 -23.50
C GLU A 586 -28.13 5.33 -24.09
N LYS A 587 -26.93 5.25 -23.48
CA LYS A 587 -25.87 4.30 -23.83
C LYS A 587 -26.14 2.87 -23.32
N GLY A 588 -27.20 2.66 -22.53
CA GLY A 588 -27.52 1.36 -21.91
C GLY A 588 -26.51 0.91 -20.86
N LEU A 589 -25.81 1.84 -20.21
CA LEU A 589 -24.75 1.50 -19.25
C LEU A 589 -25.27 1.31 -17.83
N LEU A 590 -26.31 2.05 -17.46
CA LEU A 590 -26.95 1.98 -16.15
C LEU A 590 -28.15 1.04 -16.20
N ALA A 591 -28.42 0.34 -15.10
CA ALA A 591 -29.54 -0.59 -15.00
C ALA A 591 -30.88 0.17 -15.20
N TRP A 592 -31.61 -0.13 -16.27
CA TRP A 592 -32.83 0.61 -16.64
C TRP A 592 -33.91 0.61 -15.56
N GLY A 593 -34.05 -0.52 -14.84
CA GLY A 593 -35.00 -0.67 -13.73
C GLY A 593 -34.75 0.29 -12.56
N GLU A 594 -33.54 0.86 -12.45
CA GLU A 594 -33.18 1.80 -11.38
C GLU A 594 -33.42 3.26 -11.75
N ARG A 595 -33.84 3.57 -13.00
CA ARG A 595 -33.97 4.95 -13.51
C ARG A 595 -34.80 5.85 -12.60
N GLY A 596 -35.98 5.38 -12.19
CA GLY A 596 -36.89 6.15 -11.35
C GLY A 596 -36.35 6.38 -9.93
N LYS A 597 -35.75 5.33 -9.32
CA LYS A 597 -35.11 5.43 -8.01
C LYS A 597 -33.91 6.37 -8.01
N ILE A 598 -33.06 6.28 -9.04
CA ILE A 598 -31.92 7.18 -9.23
C ILE A 598 -32.39 8.63 -9.40
N ALA A 599 -33.45 8.87 -10.19
CA ALA A 599 -34.03 10.19 -10.35
C ALA A 599 -34.57 10.74 -9.02
N GLY A 600 -35.25 9.91 -8.23
CA GLY A 600 -35.71 10.27 -6.88
C GLY A 600 -34.58 10.67 -5.95
N ARG A 601 -33.53 9.86 -5.85
CA ARG A 601 -32.32 10.16 -5.04
C ARG A 601 -31.62 11.44 -5.49
N LEU A 602 -31.54 11.67 -6.80
CA LEU A 602 -31.00 12.91 -7.37
C LEU A 602 -31.82 14.13 -6.96
N LEU A 603 -33.15 14.07 -7.10
CA LEU A 603 -34.05 15.16 -6.75
C LEU A 603 -33.94 15.51 -5.27
N ILE A 604 -33.92 14.52 -4.39
CA ILE A 604 -33.75 14.72 -2.94
C ILE A 604 -32.40 15.35 -2.63
N THR A 605 -31.31 14.85 -3.24
CA THR A 605 -29.97 15.41 -3.03
C THR A 605 -29.89 16.86 -3.49
N ALA A 606 -30.53 17.20 -4.61
CA ALA A 606 -30.63 18.56 -5.12
C ALA A 606 -31.49 19.45 -4.21
N ALA A 607 -32.64 18.96 -3.75
CA ALA A 607 -33.57 19.67 -2.87
C ALA A 607 -32.93 19.97 -1.51
N TYR A 608 -32.26 18.98 -0.90
CA TYR A 608 -31.51 19.17 0.35
C TYR A 608 -30.47 20.28 0.22
N LYS A 609 -29.68 20.29 -0.87
CA LYS A 609 -28.72 21.36 -1.13
C LYS A 609 -29.38 22.72 -1.32
N ALA A 610 -30.53 22.78 -1.99
CA ALA A 610 -31.27 24.03 -2.17
C ALA A 610 -31.80 24.55 -0.83
N ALA A 611 -32.33 23.66 0.02
CA ALA A 611 -32.83 23.99 1.35
C ALA A 611 -31.75 24.62 2.25
N LEU A 612 -30.49 24.17 2.15
CA LEU A 612 -29.36 24.77 2.88
C LEU A 612 -29.08 26.24 2.53
N LYS A 613 -29.61 26.75 1.41
CA LYS A 613 -29.44 28.15 0.97
C LYS A 613 -30.66 29.03 1.25
N ILE A 614 -31.77 28.43 1.66
CA ILE A 614 -33.04 29.14 1.85
C ILE A 614 -33.18 29.45 3.34
N ASP A 615 -33.26 30.74 3.69
CA ASP A 615 -33.69 31.17 5.02
C ASP A 615 -35.21 30.99 5.11
N TRP A 616 -35.66 29.78 5.47
CA TRP A 616 -37.08 29.45 5.52
C TRP A 616 -37.76 30.12 6.72
N LYS A 617 -38.22 31.35 6.52
CA LYS A 617 -39.04 32.10 7.49
C LYS A 617 -40.54 31.92 7.25
N MET A 618 -41.00 30.80 6.69
CA MET A 618 -42.43 30.58 6.44
C MET A 618 -43.06 29.57 7.40
N GLY A 619 -44.06 30.05 8.16
CA GLY A 619 -44.92 29.25 9.02
C GLY A 619 -45.92 28.41 8.22
N ALA A 620 -45.42 27.46 7.42
CA ALA A 620 -46.25 26.47 6.74
C ALA A 620 -47.17 25.79 7.77
N ARG A 621 -48.48 25.87 7.55
CA ARG A 621 -49.51 25.30 8.43
C ARG A 621 -49.97 23.97 7.87
N SER A 622 -50.38 23.06 8.75
CA SER A 622 -51.00 21.81 8.36
C SER A 622 -52.21 22.06 7.44
N LEU A 623 -52.35 21.26 6.39
CA LEU A 623 -53.49 21.30 5.45
C LEU A 623 -54.84 21.02 6.13
N THR A 624 -54.83 20.51 7.36
CA THR A 624 -56.04 20.24 8.16
C THR A 624 -56.77 21.51 8.62
N GLY A 625 -56.17 22.69 8.50
CA GLY A 625 -56.82 23.98 8.79
C GLY A 625 -57.14 24.24 10.28
N LEU A 626 -56.80 23.31 11.17
CA LEU A 626 -57.01 23.42 12.61
C LEU A 626 -56.04 24.45 13.21
N LYS A 627 -56.58 25.56 13.75
CA LYS A 627 -55.80 26.64 14.36
C LYS A 627 -54.96 26.22 15.57
N SER A 628 -55.27 25.06 16.18
CA SER A 628 -54.55 24.50 17.33
C SER A 628 -53.31 23.67 16.94
N VAL A 629 -53.10 23.37 15.65
CA VAL A 629 -51.96 22.58 15.20
C VAL A 629 -50.75 23.48 15.04
N PRO A 630 -49.60 23.17 15.68
CA PRO A 630 -48.38 23.96 15.52
C PRO A 630 -47.99 24.03 14.03
N THR A 631 -47.39 25.15 13.65
CA THR A 631 -46.78 25.26 12.31
C THR A 631 -45.71 24.18 12.15
N LEU A 632 -45.39 23.78 10.91
CA LEU A 632 -44.29 22.82 10.67
C LEU A 632 -42.97 23.30 11.29
N ASN A 633 -42.72 24.61 11.24
CA ASN A 633 -41.55 25.22 11.89
C ASN A 633 -41.52 24.99 13.41
N GLN A 634 -42.67 25.05 14.08
CA GLN A 634 -42.77 24.79 15.52
C GLN A 634 -42.73 23.30 15.84
N ALA A 635 -43.43 22.47 15.05
CA ALA A 635 -43.52 21.03 15.26
C ALA A 635 -42.17 20.32 15.07
N PHE A 636 -41.34 20.80 14.13
CA PHE A 636 -40.05 20.24 13.78
C PHE A 636 -38.87 21.14 14.16
N ALA A 637 -39.06 22.08 15.09
CA ALA A 637 -38.04 23.06 15.49
C ALA A 637 -36.72 22.42 15.97
N ASN A 638 -36.81 21.23 16.57
CA ASN A 638 -35.68 20.47 17.09
C ASN A 638 -35.37 19.23 16.24
N CYS A 639 -35.80 19.20 14.98
CA CYS A 639 -35.52 18.11 14.07
C CYS A 639 -34.46 18.52 13.07
N HIS A 640 -33.40 17.74 12.98
CA HIS A 640 -32.25 18.03 12.13
C HIS A 640 -32.00 16.90 11.15
N VAL A 641 -31.83 17.27 9.87
CA VAL A 641 -31.48 16.35 8.78
C VAL A 641 -30.02 16.58 8.41
N PHE A 642 -29.26 15.50 8.34
CA PHE A 642 -27.88 15.52 7.86
C PHE A 642 -27.59 14.28 7.02
N PHE A 643 -27.32 14.48 5.74
CA PHE A 643 -26.73 13.44 4.90
C PHE A 643 -25.87 14.07 3.79
N LEU A 644 -24.95 13.26 3.27
CA LEU A 644 -24.01 13.57 2.22
C LEU A 644 -24.25 12.69 1.00
N HIS A 645 -24.72 11.46 1.18
CA HIS A 645 -24.91 10.51 0.10
C HIS A 645 -26.03 9.52 0.39
N PHE A 646 -26.42 8.77 -0.63
CA PHE A 646 -27.24 7.57 -0.49
C PHE A 646 -26.36 6.32 -0.41
N ALA A 647 -26.69 5.42 0.52
CA ALA A 647 -26.15 4.07 0.61
C ALA A 647 -27.30 3.04 0.47
N LEU A 648 -27.00 1.83 0.01
CA LEU A 648 -27.98 0.75 -0.07
C LEU A 648 -28.11 0.09 1.31
N ALA A 649 -29.34 -0.06 1.81
CA ALA A 649 -29.63 -0.93 2.96
C ALA A 649 -29.61 -2.39 2.49
N GLU A 650 -28.60 -3.16 2.91
CA GLU A 650 -28.47 -4.56 2.50
C GLU A 650 -29.52 -5.47 3.13
N ASP A 651 -29.97 -5.11 4.33
CA ASP A 651 -30.98 -5.78 5.14
C ASP A 651 -31.96 -4.79 5.80
N ALA A 652 -33.00 -5.35 6.43
CA ALA A 652 -34.00 -4.57 7.15
C ALA A 652 -33.47 -4.02 8.50
N ASP A 653 -32.39 -4.60 9.05
CA ASP A 653 -31.81 -4.16 10.32
C ASP A 653 -31.20 -2.77 10.20
N MET A 654 -30.70 -2.41 9.01
CA MET A 654 -30.28 -1.03 8.70
C MET A 654 -31.40 0.00 8.79
N LEU A 655 -32.68 -0.42 8.69
CA LEU A 655 -33.84 0.46 8.86
C LEU A 655 -34.34 0.52 10.32
N SER A 656 -33.71 -0.21 11.25
CA SER A 656 -33.96 -0.08 12.68
C SER A 656 -33.54 1.29 13.23
N SER A 657 -34.02 1.67 14.40
CA SER A 657 -33.60 2.93 15.06
C SER A 657 -32.08 3.00 15.31
N THR A 658 -31.44 1.86 15.58
CA THR A 658 -29.98 1.76 15.69
C THR A 658 -29.29 1.93 14.35
N GLY A 659 -29.77 1.24 13.31
CA GLY A 659 -29.26 1.40 11.94
C GLY A 659 -29.37 2.84 11.44
N LEU A 660 -30.49 3.51 11.73
CA LEU A 660 -30.70 4.92 11.40
C LEU A 660 -29.77 5.86 12.18
N ALA A 661 -29.47 5.58 13.45
CA ALA A 661 -28.52 6.36 14.22
C ALA A 661 -27.09 6.23 13.64
N ILE A 662 -26.68 5.02 13.26
CA ILE A 662 -25.40 4.77 12.56
C ILE A 662 -25.39 5.49 11.21
N ALA A 663 -26.49 5.41 10.45
CA ALA A 663 -26.64 6.08 9.18
C ALA A 663 -26.47 7.59 9.31
N LEU A 664 -27.07 8.19 10.33
CA LEU A 664 -26.92 9.61 10.64
C LEU A 664 -25.47 9.98 11.00
N VAL A 665 -24.79 9.15 11.82
CA VAL A 665 -23.37 9.35 12.17
C VAL A 665 -22.47 9.33 10.94
N ARG A 666 -22.75 8.45 9.98
CA ARG A 666 -22.03 8.36 8.71
C ARG A 666 -22.52 9.38 7.67
N GLY A 667 -23.57 10.14 7.98
CA GLY A 667 -24.19 11.10 7.06
C GLY A 667 -24.74 10.43 5.81
N MET A 668 -25.37 9.27 5.92
CA MET A 668 -26.02 8.58 4.80
C MET A 668 -27.54 8.67 4.90
N ALA A 669 -28.18 8.89 3.75
CA ALA A 669 -29.55 8.46 3.51
C ALA A 669 -29.51 7.02 2.97
N LEU A 670 -30.58 6.27 3.17
CA LEU A 670 -30.66 4.86 2.79
C LEU A 670 -31.58 4.69 1.59
N GLN A 671 -31.15 3.90 0.62
CA GLN A 671 -32.02 3.25 -0.35
C GLN A 671 -32.51 1.94 0.28
N ALA A 672 -33.83 1.72 0.31
CA ALA A 672 -34.39 0.45 0.75
C ALA A 672 -34.13 -0.64 -0.30
N LYS A 673 -34.02 -1.89 0.15
CA LYS A 673 -33.89 -3.05 -0.72
C LYS A 673 -35.18 -3.30 -1.52
N ASP A 674 -35.03 -3.88 -2.70
CA ASP A 674 -36.16 -4.31 -3.52
C ASP A 674 -37.05 -5.30 -2.76
N GLY A 675 -38.37 -5.07 -2.84
CA GLY A 675 -39.38 -5.91 -2.18
C GLY A 675 -39.90 -5.38 -0.84
N HIS A 676 -39.37 -4.27 -0.30
CA HIS A 676 -40.03 -3.56 0.79
C HIS A 676 -41.29 -2.84 0.28
N GLU A 677 -42.46 -3.23 0.77
CA GLU A 677 -43.71 -2.55 0.44
C GLU A 677 -43.67 -1.11 0.97
N SER A 678 -43.87 -0.14 0.08
CA SER A 678 -44.13 1.29 0.38
C SER A 678 -42.95 2.20 0.77
N ILE A 679 -41.71 1.71 0.83
CA ILE A 679 -40.53 2.54 1.15
C ILE A 679 -39.41 2.26 0.15
N ASP A 680 -39.01 3.28 -0.60
CA ASP A 680 -37.88 3.24 -1.56
C ASP A 680 -36.61 3.87 -0.99
N ALA A 681 -36.76 4.87 -0.10
CA ALA A 681 -35.65 5.54 0.54
C ALA A 681 -36.01 6.05 1.94
N VAL A 682 -34.99 6.19 2.79
CA VAL A 682 -35.12 6.66 4.16
C VAL A 682 -34.05 7.71 4.45
N ILE A 683 -34.46 8.85 5.01
CA ILE A 683 -33.54 9.89 5.48
C ILE A 683 -33.57 9.91 7.01
N PRO A 684 -32.46 9.60 7.69
CA PRO A 684 -32.37 9.72 9.15
C PRO A 684 -32.57 11.16 9.63
N VAL A 685 -33.25 11.32 10.76
CA VAL A 685 -33.55 12.60 11.41
C VAL A 685 -33.12 12.54 12.87
N HIS A 686 -32.29 13.49 13.30
CA HIS A 686 -32.01 13.70 14.71
C HIS A 686 -33.13 14.53 15.35
N ILE A 687 -33.63 14.09 16.50
CA ILE A 687 -34.63 14.80 17.30
C ILE A 687 -33.97 15.25 18.61
N GLY A 688 -33.94 16.56 18.84
CA GLY A 688 -33.38 17.17 20.04
C GLY A 688 -32.33 18.23 19.71
N SER A 689 -31.51 18.58 20.71
CA SER A 689 -30.42 19.54 20.52
C SER A 689 -29.34 19.01 19.58
N THR A 690 -28.73 19.88 18.77
CA THR A 690 -27.55 19.57 17.95
C THR A 690 -26.31 19.21 18.78
N THR A 691 -26.30 19.62 20.06
CA THR A 691 -25.29 19.28 21.07
C THR A 691 -25.69 18.09 21.94
N GLY A 692 -26.84 17.47 21.66
CA GLY A 692 -27.25 16.20 22.26
C GLY A 692 -26.65 15.00 21.52
N PRO A 693 -26.49 13.87 22.19
CA PRO A 693 -25.91 12.67 21.58
C PRO A 693 -26.86 12.03 20.55
N ILE A 694 -26.29 11.47 19.49
CA ILE A 694 -27.03 10.67 18.51
C ILE A 694 -27.17 9.25 19.05
N ASN A 695 -28.41 8.80 19.26
CA ASN A 695 -28.70 7.43 19.65
C ASN A 695 -30.08 6.98 19.12
N PRO A 696 -30.45 5.70 19.28
CA PRO A 696 -31.72 5.19 18.74
C PRO A 696 -32.97 5.92 19.26
N SER A 697 -32.93 6.47 20.47
CA SER A 697 -34.07 7.20 21.07
C SER A 697 -34.21 8.64 20.57
N THR A 698 -33.12 9.22 20.06
CA THR A 698 -33.09 10.56 19.46
C THR A 698 -33.11 10.51 17.93
N THR A 699 -33.33 9.34 17.33
CA THR A 699 -33.30 9.17 15.88
C THR A 699 -34.65 8.73 15.35
N SER A 700 -35.12 9.41 14.30
CA SER A 700 -36.31 9.09 13.54
C SER A 700 -35.98 9.09 12.04
N ALA A 701 -36.98 8.99 11.18
CA ALA A 701 -36.81 8.83 9.74
C ALA A 701 -37.87 9.60 8.93
N ILE A 702 -37.47 10.07 7.76
CA ILE A 702 -38.36 10.45 6.66
C ILE A 702 -38.38 9.29 5.67
N ASN A 703 -39.51 8.59 5.59
CA ASN A 703 -39.71 7.51 4.62
C ASN A 703 -40.23 8.09 3.30
N LEU A 704 -39.67 7.62 2.21
CA LEU A 704 -39.92 8.14 0.87
C LEU A 704 -40.32 7.00 -0.06
N GLN A 705 -41.31 7.26 -0.90
CA GLN A 705 -41.73 6.38 -1.97
C GLN A 705 -41.60 7.11 -3.31
N PHE A 706 -40.90 6.52 -4.26
CA PHE A 706 -40.76 7.00 -5.63
C PHE A 706 -41.81 6.32 -6.50
N LYS A 707 -42.84 7.07 -6.89
CA LYS A 707 -43.84 6.59 -7.84
C LYS A 707 -43.30 6.79 -9.26
N ASN A 708 -43.01 5.69 -9.93
CA ASN A 708 -42.51 5.65 -11.30
C ASN A 708 -43.63 5.71 -12.33
#